data_AF-A0A6J2KEY8-F1
#
_entry.id   AF-A0A6J2KEY8-F1
#
_cell.length_a   1.000
_cell.length_b   1.000
_cell.length_c   1.000
_cell.angle_alpha   90.00
_cell.angle_beta   90.00
_cell.angle_gamma   90.00
#
_symmetry.space_group_name_H-M   'P 1'
#
loop_
_entity.id
_entity.type
_entity.pdbx_description
1 polymer ?
#
loop_
_entity_poly.entity_id
_entity_poly.type
_entity_poly.pdbx_seq_one_letter_code
_entity_poly.pdbx_strand_id
1 'polypeptide(L)'
;MNDLVSDGPQGSLRRLRNQLAEDGCAESQVVLAKQLLEEKCELEADKISNFKQALEWLICATEQAHPEARRLLRRCIRSGVIDEDSAAIVRAKSCLAASRQETVARKAARDLFASLSNGEQYITTVQLERRIREICNTTLRKTAAEDSDSPDDDNSEAANALDDAAQALEPSDLQAGDHINSNGTLRTSHDLEEDVPDRCSNEEIRNLTVDNLVSAAVDYCQGELPLVSYELTLTDPSVKSLDHIPLLQQAFLHPIVFLQVLYLKLLYYFGSFSFRLSNIELSLVLIAYLFVSADSLYHLVPLVLYYVSFVAMVICTFKMLHAKRQFIDFRKWSGLFLRYSDGNLQPDESENLFVRNNLGPFIQFFVALFVNLFLYPFIATQWVPFSELCVLSFFLMFLTLCSFGANGNPYPDVLALISFAINVLAKYPYEKDTVVHQGWRFLDFHISNYPSYVLGNSIEFCLNGRMFFSLLIPVILVLMARRSDWQGFFKQTLPHCVTLSWLQMFIMSSHGCTTYGLIRGTLALVCSFLFLPLIGVMTVTLPLFAFLQYITLPRIIYTATMVLSFGLSLGFTCLLAKSEATKRFVTPFQLVFGTLAIIYFGNQFVLNIRDDGLPSGLIELLADEKPSIKNLLKNEFLSEYEDNNYHINWDDYYTHCNNPSWTDYNIAATQIKCSVLEGANVNWEGYVKDVSLLNVKNKWRDFAYWLPGFLQEYFKCYYGEEYSNVCRGSDGVQSVAECEFVSSVARQSGKSCHLDNLNEYTYEVKLMMEASGGILKRHAEIVIHFGHYFTNFTRLLRSDDKIRFKGTLSNENRPYNIGAKDLTIRGYEINCLECKEARGSVTLKTSSASKFSELFKTIVNDCVVSTKYILNFMLNPIIVFK
;
A
#
# COMPACT_ATOMS: atom_id res chain seq x y z
N MET A 1 -34.61 -36.47 -74.20
CA MET A 1 -33.79 -37.22 -75.17
C MET A 1 -32.36 -36.77 -74.92
N ASN A 2 -31.60 -37.70 -74.33
CA ASN A 2 -30.16 -37.76 -74.07
C ASN A 2 -29.32 -36.48 -74.15
N ASP A 3 -28.72 -36.10 -73.02
CA ASP A 3 -27.27 -36.15 -72.88
C ASP A 3 -26.89 -36.34 -71.40
N LEU A 4 -26.85 -37.61 -70.99
CA LEU A 4 -26.02 -38.05 -69.88
C LEU A 4 -24.55 -37.90 -70.33
N VAL A 5 -23.98 -36.72 -70.13
CA VAL A 5 -22.53 -36.60 -70.05
C VAL A 5 -22.14 -37.36 -68.79
N SER A 6 -21.53 -38.53 -68.94
CA SER A 6 -20.87 -39.18 -67.81
C SER A 6 -19.76 -38.23 -67.37
N ASP A 7 -20.01 -37.51 -66.27
CA ASP A 7 -18.95 -36.80 -65.56
C ASP A 7 -17.85 -37.83 -65.32
N GLY A 8 -16.69 -37.64 -65.95
CA GLY A 8 -15.54 -38.50 -65.75
C GLY A 8 -15.13 -38.54 -64.27
N PRO A 9 -14.11 -39.33 -63.89
CA PRO A 9 -13.67 -39.45 -62.50
C PRO A 9 -13.30 -38.11 -61.84
N GLN A 10 -13.06 -37.05 -62.63
CA GLN A 10 -12.83 -35.68 -62.15
C GLN A 10 -14.12 -34.92 -61.78
N GLY A 11 -15.24 -35.16 -62.49
CA GLY A 11 -16.53 -34.52 -62.20
C GLY A 11 -17.18 -35.08 -60.95
N SER A 12 -17.06 -36.40 -60.73
CA SER A 12 -17.48 -37.03 -59.47
C SER A 12 -16.65 -36.55 -58.27
N LEU A 13 -15.33 -36.40 -58.43
CA LEU A 13 -14.44 -35.85 -57.40
C LEU A 13 -14.75 -34.38 -57.07
N ARG A 14 -15.12 -33.56 -58.07
CA ARG A 14 -15.51 -32.16 -57.85
C ARG A 14 -16.83 -32.06 -57.09
N ARG A 15 -17.82 -32.89 -57.43
CA ARG A 15 -19.09 -32.96 -56.68
C ARG A 15 -18.88 -33.43 -55.24
N LEU A 16 -18.04 -34.45 -55.04
CA LEU A 16 -17.72 -34.96 -53.72
C LEU A 16 -16.97 -33.90 -52.87
N ARG A 17 -16.04 -33.14 -53.47
CA ARG A 17 -15.38 -32.01 -52.78
C ARG A 17 -16.32 -30.85 -52.47
N ASN A 18 -17.27 -30.55 -53.36
CA ASN A 18 -18.31 -29.55 -53.09
C ASN A 18 -19.16 -29.97 -51.89
N GLN A 19 -19.61 -31.22 -51.85
CA GLN A 19 -20.34 -31.77 -50.71
C GLN A 19 -19.51 -31.70 -49.42
N LEU A 20 -18.26 -32.16 -49.46
CA LEU A 20 -17.36 -32.06 -48.30
C LEU A 20 -17.11 -30.62 -47.84
N ALA A 21 -17.04 -29.66 -48.75
CA ALA A 21 -16.85 -28.25 -48.41
C ALA A 21 -18.10 -27.62 -47.79
N GLU A 22 -19.29 -27.97 -48.30
CA GLU A 22 -20.60 -27.63 -47.73
C GLU A 22 -20.78 -28.26 -46.35
N ASP A 23 -20.32 -29.49 -46.16
CA ASP A 23 -20.29 -30.22 -44.88
C ASP A 23 -19.23 -29.68 -43.90
N GLY A 24 -18.44 -28.67 -44.31
CA GLY A 24 -17.52 -27.95 -43.43
C GLY A 24 -16.08 -28.45 -43.44
N CYS A 25 -15.62 -29.21 -44.42
CA CYS A 25 -14.22 -29.63 -44.54
C CYS A 25 -13.31 -28.47 -44.99
N ALA A 26 -12.50 -27.91 -44.09
CA ALA A 26 -11.54 -26.82 -44.38
C ALA A 26 -10.69 -27.08 -45.63
N GLU A 27 -10.14 -28.30 -45.77
CA GLU A 27 -9.19 -28.62 -46.85
C GLU A 27 -9.88 -28.64 -48.21
N SER A 28 -11.13 -29.11 -48.26
CA SER A 28 -11.96 -29.03 -49.46
C SER A 28 -12.34 -27.58 -49.79
N GLN A 29 -12.68 -26.77 -48.79
CA GLN A 29 -12.97 -25.34 -48.96
C GLN A 29 -11.77 -24.56 -49.52
N VAL A 30 -10.54 -24.81 -49.03
CA VAL A 30 -9.33 -24.17 -49.57
C VAL A 30 -9.08 -24.56 -51.02
N VAL A 31 -9.26 -25.84 -51.37
CA VAL A 31 -8.99 -26.28 -52.74
C VAL A 31 -10.04 -25.75 -53.72
N LEU A 32 -11.32 -25.70 -53.33
CA LEU A 32 -12.36 -25.08 -54.14
C LEU A 32 -12.12 -23.58 -54.32
N ALA A 33 -11.73 -22.88 -53.25
CA ALA A 33 -11.37 -21.48 -53.34
C ALA A 33 -10.20 -21.22 -54.30
N LYS A 34 -9.16 -22.07 -54.28
CA LYS A 34 -8.06 -21.99 -55.25
C LYS A 34 -8.55 -22.20 -56.69
N GLN A 35 -9.39 -23.20 -56.92
CA GLN A 35 -9.97 -23.47 -58.24
C GLN A 35 -10.77 -22.27 -58.74
N LEU A 36 -11.63 -21.69 -57.90
CA LEU A 36 -12.42 -20.50 -58.23
C LEU A 36 -11.56 -19.26 -58.51
N LEU A 37 -10.42 -19.12 -57.81
CA LEU A 37 -9.46 -18.02 -58.05
C LEU A 37 -8.62 -18.21 -59.33
N GLU A 38 -8.42 -19.44 -59.78
CA GLU A 38 -7.64 -19.80 -60.98
C GLU A 38 -8.50 -19.97 -62.24
N GLU A 39 -9.83 -20.05 -62.10
CA GLU A 39 -10.77 -20.28 -63.19
C GLU A 39 -10.81 -19.09 -64.17
N LYS A 40 -10.53 -19.37 -65.45
CA LYS A 40 -10.54 -18.36 -66.52
C LYS A 40 -11.97 -18.03 -66.91
N CYS A 41 -12.43 -16.86 -66.49
CA CYS A 41 -13.76 -16.35 -66.85
C CYS A 41 -13.69 -15.34 -68.00
N GLU A 42 -14.64 -15.42 -68.94
CA GLU A 42 -14.75 -14.49 -70.08
C GLU A 42 -15.37 -13.15 -69.68
N LEU A 43 -16.27 -13.13 -68.69
CA LEU A 43 -16.95 -11.95 -68.17
C LEU A 43 -16.34 -11.46 -66.84
N GLU A 44 -16.21 -10.14 -66.67
CA GLU A 44 -15.73 -9.58 -65.38
C GLU A 44 -16.71 -9.78 -64.23
N ALA A 45 -18.01 -9.82 -64.50
CA ALA A 45 -19.03 -10.10 -63.49
C ALA A 45 -18.84 -11.50 -62.87
N ASP A 46 -18.51 -12.50 -63.69
CA ASP A 46 -18.26 -13.87 -63.25
C ASP A 46 -16.96 -13.96 -62.45
N LYS A 47 -15.92 -13.20 -62.83
CA LYS A 47 -14.68 -13.09 -62.02
C LYS A 47 -14.95 -12.54 -60.62
N ILE A 48 -15.77 -11.50 -60.52
CA ILE A 48 -16.13 -10.88 -59.22
C ILE A 48 -16.99 -11.85 -58.40
N SER A 49 -17.93 -12.56 -59.03
CA SER A 49 -18.76 -13.57 -58.36
C SER A 49 -17.92 -14.74 -57.83
N ASN A 50 -17.06 -15.32 -58.67
CA ASN A 50 -16.15 -16.40 -58.27
C ASN A 50 -15.18 -15.96 -57.17
N PHE A 51 -14.70 -14.71 -57.23
CA PHE A 51 -13.87 -14.14 -56.17
C PHE A 51 -14.63 -14.00 -54.85
N LYS A 52 -15.89 -13.54 -54.85
CA LYS A 52 -16.73 -13.47 -53.64
C LYS A 52 -16.95 -14.84 -53.02
N GLN A 53 -17.26 -15.84 -53.84
CA GLN A 53 -17.48 -17.22 -53.36
C GLN A 53 -16.17 -17.85 -52.85
N ALA A 54 -15.05 -17.64 -53.54
CA ALA A 54 -13.74 -18.07 -53.06
C ALA A 54 -13.37 -17.39 -51.74
N LEU A 55 -13.70 -16.10 -51.58
CA LEU A 55 -13.47 -15.35 -50.35
C LEU A 55 -14.29 -15.91 -49.19
N GLU A 56 -15.55 -16.28 -49.42
CA GLU A 56 -16.41 -16.90 -48.41
C GLU A 56 -15.87 -18.27 -47.96
N TRP A 57 -15.46 -19.13 -48.90
CA TRP A 57 -14.80 -20.40 -48.57
C TRP A 57 -13.49 -20.20 -47.81
N LEU A 58 -12.68 -19.20 -48.19
CA LEU A 58 -11.48 -18.83 -47.45
C LEU A 58 -11.79 -18.33 -46.04
N ILE A 59 -12.85 -17.54 -45.84
CA ILE A 59 -13.28 -17.05 -44.51
C ILE A 59 -13.66 -18.26 -43.64
N CYS A 60 -14.51 -19.16 -44.12
CA CYS A 60 -14.91 -20.36 -43.40
C CYS A 60 -13.71 -21.24 -43.03
N ALA A 61 -12.81 -21.50 -43.98
CA ALA A 61 -11.60 -22.29 -43.73
C ALA A 61 -10.63 -21.58 -42.76
N THR A 62 -10.58 -20.24 -42.75
CA THR A 62 -9.81 -19.50 -41.75
C THR A 62 -10.43 -19.55 -40.36
N GLU A 63 -11.76 -19.52 -40.23
CA GLU A 63 -12.45 -19.68 -38.94
C GLU A 63 -12.21 -21.08 -38.34
N GLN A 64 -11.93 -22.08 -39.18
CA GLN A 64 -11.49 -23.44 -38.81
C GLN A 64 -9.97 -23.56 -38.59
N ALA A 65 -9.26 -22.43 -38.47
CA ALA A 65 -7.82 -22.34 -38.22
C ALA A 65 -6.91 -22.96 -39.29
N HIS A 66 -7.35 -23.06 -40.55
CA HIS A 66 -6.52 -23.60 -41.64
C HIS A 66 -5.39 -22.62 -42.03
N PRO A 67 -4.09 -23.02 -41.94
CA PRO A 67 -2.97 -22.11 -42.11
C PRO A 67 -2.83 -21.57 -43.54
N GLU A 68 -3.14 -22.41 -44.54
CA GLU A 68 -3.06 -22.01 -45.94
C GLU A 68 -4.18 -21.03 -46.35
N ALA A 69 -5.42 -21.27 -45.90
CA ALA A 69 -6.55 -20.37 -46.11
C ALA A 69 -6.21 -18.96 -45.62
N ARG A 70 -5.58 -18.86 -44.43
CA ARG A 70 -5.20 -17.57 -43.83
C ARG A 70 -4.18 -16.81 -44.67
N ARG A 71 -3.24 -17.51 -45.31
CA ARG A 71 -2.26 -16.88 -46.23
C ARG A 71 -2.93 -16.43 -47.52
N LEU A 72 -3.83 -17.24 -48.07
CA LEU A 72 -4.58 -16.92 -49.29
C LEU A 72 -5.55 -15.75 -49.05
N LEU A 73 -6.25 -15.72 -47.92
CA LEU A 73 -7.14 -14.63 -47.54
C LEU A 73 -6.39 -13.29 -47.42
N ARG A 74 -5.20 -13.27 -46.82
CA ARG A 74 -4.33 -12.07 -46.81
C ARG A 74 -3.94 -11.61 -48.21
N ARG A 75 -3.70 -12.55 -49.13
CA ARG A 75 -3.38 -12.24 -50.53
C ARG A 75 -4.60 -11.64 -51.26
N CYS A 76 -5.79 -12.18 -51.01
CA CYS A 76 -7.04 -11.70 -51.59
C CYS A 76 -7.41 -10.29 -51.11
N ILE A 77 -7.16 -9.95 -49.83
CA ILE A 77 -7.40 -8.58 -49.34
C ILE A 77 -6.42 -7.59 -49.99
N ARG A 78 -5.17 -7.99 -50.22
CA ARG A 78 -4.16 -7.14 -50.87
C ARG A 78 -4.36 -6.97 -52.38
N SER A 79 -5.11 -7.86 -53.04
CA SER A 79 -5.32 -7.78 -54.48
C SER A 79 -6.30 -6.69 -54.90
N GLY A 80 -7.08 -6.12 -53.98
CA GLY A 80 -7.93 -4.95 -54.24
C GLY A 80 -9.04 -5.18 -55.28
N VAL A 81 -9.46 -6.43 -55.49
CA VAL A 81 -10.44 -6.81 -56.54
C VAL A 81 -11.87 -6.38 -56.18
N ILE A 82 -12.15 -6.18 -54.89
CA ILE A 82 -13.44 -5.72 -54.36
C ILE A 82 -13.18 -4.51 -53.46
N ASP A 83 -14.14 -3.57 -53.41
CA ASP A 83 -14.10 -2.39 -52.55
C ASP A 83 -13.81 -2.72 -51.08
N GLU A 84 -12.97 -1.90 -50.45
CA GLU A 84 -12.52 -2.10 -49.07
C GLU A 84 -13.65 -2.09 -48.03
N ASP A 85 -14.76 -1.42 -48.33
CA ASP A 85 -15.94 -1.29 -47.46
C ASP A 85 -16.97 -2.42 -47.63
N SER A 86 -16.71 -3.37 -48.53
CA SER A 86 -17.61 -4.50 -48.73
C SER A 86 -17.69 -5.38 -47.47
N ALA A 87 -18.89 -5.83 -47.10
CA ALA A 87 -19.13 -6.62 -45.90
C ALA A 87 -18.25 -7.88 -45.81
N ALA A 88 -17.95 -8.51 -46.96
CA ALA A 88 -17.08 -9.69 -47.03
C ALA A 88 -15.61 -9.36 -46.71
N ILE A 89 -15.09 -8.20 -47.17
CA ILE A 89 -13.74 -7.74 -46.83
C ILE A 89 -13.66 -7.30 -45.37
N VAL A 90 -14.68 -6.63 -44.83
CA VAL A 90 -14.74 -6.27 -43.41
C VAL A 90 -14.71 -7.52 -42.53
N ARG A 91 -15.49 -8.56 -42.87
CA ARG A 91 -15.46 -9.86 -42.19
C ARG A 91 -14.13 -10.60 -42.35
N ALA A 92 -13.51 -10.54 -43.52
CA ALA A 92 -12.19 -11.11 -43.74
C ALA A 92 -11.10 -10.39 -42.91
N LYS A 93 -11.16 -9.05 -42.83
CA LYS A 93 -10.28 -8.22 -42.00
C LYS A 93 -10.46 -8.54 -40.51
N SER A 94 -11.69 -8.67 -40.02
CA SER A 94 -11.95 -9.04 -38.61
C SER A 94 -11.48 -10.46 -38.28
N CYS A 95 -11.66 -11.43 -39.18
CA CYS A 95 -11.15 -12.79 -39.01
C CYS A 95 -9.61 -12.83 -38.99
N LEU A 96 -8.95 -12.00 -39.80
CA LEU A 96 -7.48 -11.87 -39.80
C LEU A 96 -6.91 -11.10 -38.62
N ALA A 97 -7.68 -10.20 -38.01
CA ALA A 97 -7.29 -9.46 -36.81
C ALA A 97 -7.08 -10.40 -35.61
N ALA A 98 -7.86 -11.48 -35.53
CA ALA A 98 -7.73 -12.48 -34.47
C ALA A 98 -6.39 -13.21 -34.54
N SER A 99 -5.74 -13.46 -33.41
CA SER A 99 -4.45 -14.17 -33.37
C SER A 99 -4.60 -15.63 -33.85
N ARG A 100 -3.50 -16.30 -34.21
CA ARG A 100 -3.55 -17.72 -34.61
C ARG A 100 -4.10 -18.58 -33.47
N GLN A 101 -3.63 -18.34 -32.24
CA GLN A 101 -4.08 -19.05 -31.04
C GLN A 101 -5.55 -18.78 -30.74
N GLU A 102 -6.00 -17.54 -30.89
CA GLU A 102 -7.40 -17.16 -30.72
C GLU A 102 -8.29 -17.87 -31.73
N THR A 103 -7.87 -17.98 -33.00
CA THR A 103 -8.63 -18.69 -34.04
C THR A 103 -8.76 -20.19 -33.69
N VAL A 104 -7.68 -20.81 -33.23
CA VAL A 104 -7.67 -22.21 -32.78
C VAL A 104 -8.54 -22.40 -31.54
N ALA A 105 -8.50 -21.49 -30.57
CA ALA A 105 -9.32 -21.54 -29.36
C ALA A 105 -10.81 -21.38 -29.67
N ARG A 106 -11.18 -20.46 -30.58
CA ARG A 106 -12.57 -20.32 -31.04
C ARG A 106 -13.08 -21.58 -31.74
N LYS A 107 -12.25 -22.24 -32.54
CA LYS A 107 -12.58 -23.55 -33.13
C LYS A 107 -12.81 -24.59 -32.04
N ALA A 108 -11.87 -24.73 -31.10
CA ALA A 108 -11.98 -25.68 -30.00
C ALA A 108 -13.24 -25.44 -29.15
N ALA A 109 -13.66 -24.18 -28.96
CA ALA A 109 -14.91 -23.85 -28.30
C ALA A 109 -16.14 -24.32 -29.09
N ARG A 110 -16.16 -24.15 -30.42
CA ARG A 110 -17.26 -24.66 -31.26
C ARG A 110 -17.32 -26.19 -31.26
N ASP A 111 -16.17 -26.85 -31.32
CA ASP A 111 -16.08 -28.32 -31.28
C ASP A 111 -16.52 -28.87 -29.91
N LEU A 112 -16.14 -28.18 -28.82
CA LEU A 112 -16.62 -28.46 -27.47
C LEU A 112 -18.14 -28.32 -27.39
N PHE A 113 -18.70 -27.23 -27.92
CA PHE A 113 -20.14 -27.02 -27.94
C PHE A 113 -20.86 -28.11 -28.74
N ALA A 114 -20.37 -28.45 -29.94
CA ALA A 114 -20.94 -29.49 -30.78
C ALA A 114 -20.96 -30.86 -30.06
N SER A 115 -19.91 -31.17 -29.29
CA SER A 115 -19.82 -32.43 -28.53
C SER A 115 -20.76 -32.51 -27.33
N LEU A 116 -21.19 -31.38 -26.78
CA LEU A 116 -22.00 -31.31 -25.55
C LEU A 116 -23.48 -31.00 -25.81
N SER A 117 -23.78 -30.30 -26.90
CA SER A 117 -25.13 -29.84 -27.21
C SER A 117 -26.05 -30.94 -27.70
N ASN A 118 -25.56 -32.07 -28.21
CA ASN A 118 -26.37 -33.14 -28.82
C ASN A 118 -27.43 -32.61 -29.83
N GLY A 119 -27.16 -31.46 -30.47
CA GLY A 119 -28.09 -30.78 -31.39
C GLY A 119 -29.01 -29.71 -30.76
N GLU A 120 -28.92 -29.46 -29.46
CA GLU A 120 -29.62 -28.37 -28.76
C GLU A 120 -28.96 -26.99 -29.00
N GLN A 121 -29.74 -25.92 -28.86
CA GLN A 121 -29.26 -24.54 -29.06
C GLN A 121 -28.45 -23.99 -27.87
N TYR A 122 -28.45 -24.67 -26.73
CA TYR A 122 -27.75 -24.26 -25.51
C TYR A 122 -27.22 -25.48 -24.75
N ILE A 123 -26.23 -25.25 -23.88
CA ILE A 123 -25.66 -26.25 -22.96
C ILE A 123 -25.84 -25.74 -21.54
N THR A 124 -26.08 -26.64 -20.59
CA THR A 124 -26.17 -26.26 -19.17
C THR A 124 -24.78 -26.12 -18.54
N THR A 125 -24.64 -25.20 -17.57
CA THR A 125 -23.38 -25.04 -16.79
C THR A 125 -22.93 -26.33 -16.11
N VAL A 126 -23.87 -27.19 -15.71
CA VAL A 126 -23.62 -28.48 -15.08
C VAL A 126 -23.00 -29.50 -16.06
N GLN A 127 -23.47 -29.54 -17.31
CA GLN A 127 -22.87 -30.40 -18.35
C GLN A 127 -21.42 -30.00 -18.61
N LEU A 128 -21.15 -28.70 -18.73
CA LEU A 128 -19.80 -28.17 -18.91
C LEU A 128 -18.90 -28.46 -17.71
N GLU A 129 -19.40 -28.26 -16.48
CA GLU A 129 -18.66 -28.57 -15.25
C GLU A 129 -18.29 -30.05 -15.16
N ARG A 130 -19.24 -30.95 -15.46
CA ARG A 130 -19.01 -32.39 -15.46
C ARG A 130 -17.91 -32.76 -16.45
N ARG A 131 -17.91 -32.16 -17.64
CA ARG A 131 -16.90 -32.41 -18.67
C ARG A 131 -15.51 -31.91 -18.26
N ILE A 132 -15.42 -30.72 -17.66
CA ILE A 132 -14.14 -30.19 -17.13
C ILE A 132 -13.58 -31.11 -16.04
N ARG A 133 -14.43 -31.57 -15.11
CA ARG A 133 -14.02 -32.47 -14.01
C ARG A 133 -13.56 -33.84 -14.53
N GLU A 134 -14.25 -34.39 -15.51
CA GLU A 134 -13.86 -35.64 -16.17
C GLU A 134 -12.48 -35.53 -16.82
N ILE A 135 -12.23 -34.45 -17.58
CA ILE A 135 -10.93 -34.20 -18.21
C ILE A 135 -9.84 -34.09 -17.14
N CYS A 136 -10.05 -33.29 -16.08
CA CYS A 136 -9.09 -33.15 -14.99
C CYS A 136 -8.75 -34.50 -14.32
N ASN A 137 -9.74 -35.35 -14.06
CA ASN A 137 -9.53 -36.67 -13.46
C ASN A 137 -8.74 -37.61 -14.39
N THR A 138 -9.01 -37.57 -15.70
CA THR A 138 -8.23 -38.36 -16.68
C THR A 138 -6.78 -37.90 -16.77
N THR A 139 -6.53 -36.59 -16.74
CA THR A 139 -5.16 -36.05 -16.77
C THR A 139 -4.38 -36.44 -15.51
N LEU A 140 -5.01 -36.36 -14.33
CA LEU A 140 -4.40 -36.77 -13.06
C LEU A 140 -4.04 -38.26 -13.04
N ARG A 141 -4.91 -39.14 -13.55
CA ARG A 141 -4.64 -40.58 -13.65
C ARG A 141 -3.49 -40.89 -14.60
N LYS A 142 -3.38 -40.17 -15.71
CA LYS A 142 -2.28 -40.33 -16.67
C LYS A 142 -0.93 -39.94 -16.07
N THR A 143 -0.85 -38.81 -15.36
CA THR A 143 0.37 -38.39 -14.66
C THR A 143 0.75 -39.35 -13.52
N ALA A 144 -0.23 -39.94 -12.82
CA ALA A 144 0.04 -40.89 -11.74
C ALA A 144 0.56 -42.26 -12.25
N ALA A 145 0.18 -42.66 -13.46
CA ALA A 145 0.66 -43.87 -14.11
C ALA A 145 2.06 -43.69 -14.73
N GLU A 146 2.39 -42.49 -15.21
CA GLU A 146 3.72 -42.15 -15.74
C GLU A 146 4.79 -42.03 -14.63
N ASP A 147 4.40 -41.70 -13.39
CA ASP A 147 5.30 -41.67 -12.23
C ASP A 147 5.56 -43.05 -11.60
N SER A 148 4.85 -44.12 -12.03
CA SER A 148 4.87 -45.42 -11.36
C SER A 148 5.56 -46.57 -12.08
N ASP A 149 5.94 -46.50 -13.37
CA ASP A 149 6.52 -47.68 -14.05
C ASP A 149 7.78 -47.42 -14.89
N SER A 150 8.72 -48.36 -14.71
CA SER A 150 9.92 -48.64 -15.50
C SER A 150 9.60 -48.97 -16.97
N PRO A 151 10.58 -48.89 -17.89
CA PRO A 151 10.31 -49.08 -19.31
C PRO A 151 10.20 -50.57 -19.62
N ASP A 152 9.03 -51.02 -20.03
CA ASP A 152 8.91 -52.19 -20.89
C ASP A 152 7.99 -51.84 -22.07
N ASP A 153 8.49 -52.18 -23.26
CA ASP A 153 7.81 -52.13 -24.55
C ASP A 153 6.47 -52.88 -24.50
N ASP A 154 5.39 -52.30 -25.04
CA ASP A 154 4.91 -52.75 -26.35
C ASP A 154 3.76 -51.90 -26.91
N ASN A 155 3.73 -51.93 -28.22
CA ASN A 155 2.95 -51.12 -29.13
C ASN A 155 1.57 -51.76 -29.37
N SER A 156 0.52 -51.47 -28.57
CA SER A 156 -0.88 -51.81 -28.94
C SER A 156 -1.99 -51.27 -28.00
N GLU A 157 -2.09 -49.95 -27.78
CA GLU A 157 -3.24 -49.39 -27.03
C GLU A 157 -3.93 -48.16 -27.67
N ALA A 158 -3.64 -47.85 -28.93
CA ALA A 158 -4.33 -46.77 -29.66
C ALA A 158 -5.66 -47.20 -30.30
N ALA A 159 -6.01 -48.49 -30.32
CA ALA A 159 -7.18 -49.01 -31.04
C ALA A 159 -8.40 -49.37 -30.16
N ASN A 160 -8.24 -49.51 -28.83
CA ASN A 160 -9.32 -49.96 -27.96
C ASN A 160 -10.03 -48.83 -27.18
N ALA A 161 -9.57 -47.57 -27.28
CA ALA A 161 -10.17 -46.44 -26.57
C ALA A 161 -11.37 -45.78 -27.29
N LEU A 162 -11.77 -46.30 -28.46
CA LEU A 162 -12.91 -45.80 -29.24
C LEU A 162 -14.22 -46.55 -28.98
N ASP A 163 -14.17 -47.77 -28.41
CA ASP A 163 -15.36 -48.61 -28.22
C ASP A 163 -16.05 -48.39 -26.86
N ASP A 164 -15.30 -48.00 -25.82
CA ASP A 164 -15.86 -47.79 -24.47
C ASP A 164 -16.69 -46.49 -24.33
N ALA A 165 -16.54 -45.55 -25.26
CA ALA A 165 -17.36 -44.32 -25.29
C ALA A 165 -18.77 -44.56 -25.84
N ALA A 166 -19.00 -45.66 -26.55
CA ALA A 166 -20.29 -45.97 -27.19
C ALA A 166 -21.24 -46.78 -26.31
N GLN A 167 -20.77 -47.36 -25.19
CA GLN A 167 -21.57 -48.28 -24.35
C GLN A 167 -22.14 -47.66 -23.05
N ALA A 168 -21.93 -46.36 -22.80
CA ALA A 168 -22.46 -45.69 -21.60
C ALA A 168 -23.76 -44.88 -21.82
N LEU A 169 -24.43 -45.06 -22.98
CA LEU A 169 -25.72 -44.46 -23.29
C LEU A 169 -26.82 -45.54 -23.30
N GLU A 170 -27.29 -45.94 -22.11
CA GLU A 170 -28.66 -46.46 -21.96
C GLU A 170 -29.35 -45.80 -20.74
N PRO A 171 -30.63 -45.44 -20.87
CA PRO A 171 -31.40 -44.78 -19.80
C PRO A 171 -31.96 -45.81 -18.83
N SER A 172 -31.88 -45.53 -17.52
CA SER A 172 -32.57 -46.33 -16.49
C SER A 172 -33.82 -45.60 -16.03
N ASP A 173 -34.98 -46.24 -16.22
CA ASP A 173 -36.33 -45.79 -15.88
C ASP A 173 -36.69 -45.83 -14.38
N LEU A 174 -37.60 -44.93 -13.98
CA LEU A 174 -38.57 -44.93 -12.84
C LEU A 174 -37.99 -44.73 -11.41
N GLN A 175 -38.56 -43.96 -10.47
CA GLN A 175 -39.94 -43.51 -10.22
C GLN A 175 -39.98 -42.48 -9.05
N ALA A 176 -40.80 -41.42 -9.12
CA ALA A 176 -41.77 -40.95 -8.09
C ALA A 176 -42.28 -39.52 -8.35
N GLY A 177 -43.62 -39.36 -8.40
CA GLY A 177 -44.38 -38.11 -8.60
C GLY A 177 -44.28 -37.11 -7.43
N ASP A 178 -44.86 -35.91 -7.49
CA ASP A 178 -46.28 -35.63 -7.80
C ASP A 178 -46.53 -34.19 -8.32
N HIS A 179 -47.71 -34.01 -8.93
CA HIS A 179 -48.14 -32.91 -9.80
C HIS A 179 -48.67 -31.60 -9.13
N ILE A 180 -48.40 -30.48 -9.83
CA ILE A 180 -49.29 -29.37 -10.28
C ILE A 180 -50.23 -28.65 -9.29
N ASN A 181 -50.13 -27.31 -9.24
CA ASN A 181 -51.29 -26.43 -9.48
C ASN A 181 -50.91 -25.02 -9.98
N SER A 182 -51.44 -24.71 -11.15
CA SER A 182 -51.50 -23.39 -11.79
C SER A 182 -52.49 -22.46 -11.07
N ASN A 183 -52.27 -21.15 -11.16
CA ASN A 183 -53.27 -20.18 -11.64
C ASN A 183 -52.66 -18.76 -11.67
N GLY A 184 -52.79 -18.10 -12.82
CA GLY A 184 -52.26 -16.77 -13.07
C GLY A 184 -53.18 -15.63 -12.58
N THR A 185 -52.70 -14.39 -12.72
CA THR A 185 -53.53 -13.23 -13.10
C THR A 185 -52.67 -11.97 -13.38
N LEU A 186 -52.74 -11.56 -14.64
CA LEU A 186 -52.64 -10.23 -15.26
C LEU A 186 -52.72 -8.98 -14.33
N ARG A 187 -51.74 -8.04 -14.42
CA ARG A 187 -51.92 -6.66 -14.99
C ARG A 187 -50.80 -5.64 -14.65
N THR A 188 -50.33 -5.00 -15.73
CA THR A 188 -49.99 -3.57 -15.96
C THR A 188 -48.95 -2.85 -15.09
N SER A 189 -47.82 -2.55 -15.74
CA SER A 189 -46.82 -1.55 -15.37
C SER A 189 -47.14 -0.16 -15.95
N HIS A 190 -47.00 0.87 -15.12
CA HIS A 190 -46.65 2.23 -15.55
C HIS A 190 -45.97 2.92 -14.35
N ASP A 191 -44.69 3.26 -14.48
CA ASP A 191 -44.10 4.57 -14.19
C ASP A 191 -42.56 4.49 -14.18
N LEU A 192 -41.97 5.51 -14.80
CA LEU A 192 -40.56 5.72 -15.12
C LEU A 192 -39.78 6.26 -13.91
N GLU A 193 -38.55 5.78 -13.68
CA GLU A 193 -37.42 6.60 -13.17
C GLU A 193 -36.06 5.84 -13.24
N GLU A 194 -35.21 6.33 -14.15
CA GLU A 194 -33.73 6.48 -14.22
C GLU A 194 -32.73 5.46 -13.60
N ASP A 195 -31.94 4.86 -14.50
CA ASP A 195 -30.49 4.57 -14.54
C ASP A 195 -29.73 4.00 -13.30
N VAL A 196 -29.57 2.67 -13.29
CA VAL A 196 -28.43 1.91 -12.72
C VAL A 196 -28.14 0.74 -13.67
N PRO A 197 -26.89 0.43 -14.08
CA PRO A 197 -26.66 -0.62 -15.07
C PRO A 197 -27.05 -1.99 -14.51
N ASP A 198 -27.89 -2.67 -15.30
CA ASP A 198 -28.59 -3.90 -14.96
C ASP A 198 -27.66 -5.03 -14.52
N ARG A 199 -28.11 -5.66 -13.44
CA ARG A 199 -27.67 -6.96 -12.97
C ARG A 199 -28.31 -7.98 -13.92
N CYS A 200 -27.53 -8.57 -14.85
CA CYS A 200 -28.04 -9.60 -15.77
C CYS A 200 -28.88 -10.65 -15.03
N SER A 201 -29.99 -11.02 -15.65
CA SER A 201 -30.90 -12.07 -15.22
C SER A 201 -30.14 -13.39 -15.03
N ASN A 202 -30.13 -13.90 -13.79
CA ASN A 202 -29.46 -15.17 -13.41
C ASN A 202 -29.95 -16.42 -14.19
N GLU A 203 -30.96 -16.30 -15.06
CA GLU A 203 -31.46 -17.38 -15.92
C GLU A 203 -30.67 -17.51 -17.23
N GLU A 204 -30.13 -16.41 -17.78
CA GLU A 204 -29.39 -16.43 -19.07
C GLU A 204 -28.03 -17.13 -18.96
N ILE A 205 -27.37 -17.08 -17.79
CA ILE A 205 -26.03 -17.68 -17.62
C ILE A 205 -26.11 -19.20 -17.36
N ARG A 206 -27.29 -19.72 -16.97
CA ARG A 206 -27.51 -21.18 -16.84
C ARG A 206 -27.50 -21.90 -18.18
N ASN A 207 -27.93 -21.22 -19.25
CA ASN A 207 -28.02 -21.75 -20.61
C ASN A 207 -26.93 -21.10 -21.47
N LEU A 208 -25.82 -21.80 -21.64
CA LEU A 208 -24.66 -21.36 -22.42
C LEU A 208 -24.90 -21.56 -23.91
N THR A 209 -24.84 -20.48 -24.68
CA THR A 209 -24.82 -20.51 -26.15
C THR A 209 -23.40 -20.72 -26.69
N VAL A 210 -23.28 -21.00 -27.99
CA VAL A 210 -21.99 -21.08 -28.69
C VAL A 210 -21.17 -19.80 -28.48
N ASP A 211 -21.83 -18.63 -28.59
CA ASP A 211 -21.17 -17.33 -28.51
C ASP A 211 -20.57 -17.08 -27.13
N ASN A 212 -21.23 -17.52 -26.06
CA ASN A 212 -20.69 -17.43 -24.69
C ASN A 212 -19.40 -18.26 -24.54
N LEU A 213 -19.34 -19.44 -25.17
CA LEU A 213 -18.15 -20.30 -25.14
C LEU A 213 -17.01 -19.77 -26.02
N VAL A 214 -17.35 -19.17 -27.17
CA VAL A 214 -16.41 -18.49 -28.06
C VAL A 214 -15.83 -17.25 -27.37
N SER A 215 -16.64 -16.48 -26.64
CA SER A 215 -16.17 -15.38 -25.79
C SER A 215 -15.23 -15.90 -24.70
N ALA A 216 -15.57 -16.99 -24.03
CA ALA A 216 -14.71 -17.62 -23.02
C ALA A 216 -13.34 -18.05 -23.60
N ALA A 217 -13.30 -18.51 -24.85
CA ALA A 217 -12.05 -18.83 -25.53
C ALA A 217 -11.20 -17.59 -25.88
N VAL A 218 -11.85 -16.46 -26.19
CA VAL A 218 -11.16 -15.18 -26.40
C VAL A 218 -10.57 -14.66 -25.09
N ASP A 219 -11.34 -14.65 -24.00
CA ASP A 219 -10.88 -14.25 -22.66
C ASP A 219 -9.67 -15.11 -22.23
N TYR A 220 -9.74 -16.42 -22.47
CA TYR A 220 -8.63 -17.35 -22.22
C TYR A 220 -7.36 -16.95 -22.99
N CYS A 221 -7.47 -16.64 -24.28
CA CYS A 221 -6.32 -16.20 -25.08
C CYS A 221 -5.75 -14.86 -24.65
N GLN A 222 -6.56 -13.99 -24.03
CA GLN A 222 -6.12 -12.73 -23.45
C GLN A 222 -5.51 -12.89 -22.04
N GLY A 223 -5.47 -14.11 -21.50
CA GLY A 223 -4.98 -14.35 -20.15
C GLY A 223 -5.95 -13.84 -19.07
N GLU A 224 -7.24 -13.80 -19.38
CA GLU A 224 -8.30 -13.48 -18.42
C GLU A 224 -9.12 -14.73 -18.10
N LEU A 225 -9.69 -14.77 -16.89
CA LEU A 225 -10.55 -15.88 -16.50
C LEU A 225 -11.95 -15.65 -17.09
N PRO A 226 -12.53 -16.61 -17.83
CA PRO A 226 -13.83 -16.43 -18.48
C PRO A 226 -14.95 -16.10 -17.48
N LEU A 227 -15.91 -15.25 -17.85
CA LEU A 227 -17.02 -14.85 -16.96
C LEU A 227 -17.86 -16.05 -16.47
N VAL A 228 -18.01 -17.07 -17.32
CA VAL A 228 -18.73 -18.33 -17.00
C VAL A 228 -18.10 -19.07 -15.81
N SER A 229 -16.79 -18.89 -15.58
CA SER A 229 -16.07 -19.53 -14.48
C SER A 229 -16.55 -19.12 -13.08
N TYR A 230 -17.11 -17.92 -12.92
CA TYR A 230 -17.61 -17.43 -11.63
C TYR A 230 -18.90 -18.16 -11.20
N GLU A 231 -19.62 -18.78 -12.14
CA GLU A 231 -20.80 -19.60 -11.85
C GLU A 231 -20.49 -21.09 -11.71
N LEU A 232 -19.47 -21.58 -12.42
CA LEU A 232 -19.06 -22.98 -12.38
C LEU A 232 -18.48 -23.33 -11.00
N THR A 233 -18.97 -24.40 -10.37
CA THR A 233 -18.42 -24.88 -9.09
C THR A 233 -17.20 -25.79 -9.29
N LEU A 234 -16.19 -25.27 -10.01
CA LEU A 234 -14.98 -26.02 -10.34
C LEU A 234 -14.06 -26.31 -9.14
N THR A 235 -14.33 -25.72 -7.97
CA THR A 235 -13.55 -25.92 -6.75
C THR A 235 -14.38 -26.52 -5.62
N ASP A 236 -13.88 -27.62 -5.07
CA ASP A 236 -14.43 -28.29 -3.88
C ASP A 236 -13.72 -27.80 -2.61
N PRO A 237 -14.43 -27.43 -1.53
CA PRO A 237 -15.88 -27.21 -1.45
C PRO A 237 -16.31 -25.90 -2.14
N SER A 238 -17.50 -25.89 -2.76
CA SER A 238 -18.02 -24.71 -3.44
C SER A 238 -18.33 -23.58 -2.45
N VAL A 239 -18.12 -22.32 -2.86
CA VAL A 239 -18.32 -21.13 -2.00
C VAL A 239 -19.77 -21.03 -1.48
N LYS A 240 -20.72 -21.56 -2.25
CA LYS A 240 -22.16 -21.58 -1.98
C LYS A 240 -22.63 -22.84 -1.22
N SER A 241 -21.77 -23.84 -1.04
CA SER A 241 -22.15 -25.16 -0.51
C SER A 241 -22.81 -25.10 0.86
N LEU A 242 -22.49 -24.11 1.72
CA LEU A 242 -22.97 -24.03 3.10
C LEU A 242 -23.92 -22.83 3.37
N ASP A 243 -24.32 -22.06 2.35
CA ASP A 243 -25.21 -20.89 2.55
C ASP A 243 -26.65 -21.26 2.97
N HIS A 244 -27.02 -22.54 2.81
CA HIS A 244 -28.30 -23.09 3.23
C HIS A 244 -28.39 -23.35 4.75
N ILE A 245 -27.27 -23.26 5.48
CA ILE A 245 -27.19 -23.50 6.93
C ILE A 245 -26.82 -22.18 7.64
N PRO A 246 -27.49 -21.78 8.74
CA PRO A 246 -27.10 -20.59 9.49
C PRO A 246 -25.65 -20.69 10.00
N LEU A 247 -24.89 -19.58 9.89
CA LEU A 247 -23.45 -19.47 10.20
C LEU A 247 -23.04 -20.09 11.55
N LEU A 248 -23.92 -20.01 12.54
CA LEU A 248 -23.71 -20.54 13.90
C LEU A 248 -23.70 -22.07 13.96
N GLN A 249 -24.57 -22.72 13.20
CA GLN A 249 -24.72 -24.18 13.21
C GLN A 249 -23.71 -24.86 12.27
N GLN A 250 -23.27 -24.13 11.26
CA GLN A 250 -22.25 -24.52 10.28
C GLN A 250 -20.88 -24.79 10.92
N ALA A 251 -20.45 -23.95 11.87
CA ALA A 251 -19.15 -24.06 12.52
C ALA A 251 -19.04 -25.25 13.50
N PHE A 252 -20.17 -25.68 14.08
CA PHE A 252 -20.21 -26.77 15.06
C PHE A 252 -20.31 -28.15 14.39
N LEU A 253 -21.07 -28.27 13.30
CA LEU A 253 -21.30 -29.56 12.64
C LEU A 253 -20.13 -30.01 11.76
N HIS A 254 -19.48 -29.07 11.06
CA HIS A 254 -18.35 -29.34 10.16
C HIS A 254 -17.26 -28.26 10.28
N PRO A 255 -16.43 -28.28 11.35
CA PRO A 255 -15.47 -27.22 11.64
C PRO A 255 -14.40 -27.04 10.54
N ILE A 256 -13.96 -28.13 9.93
CA ILE A 256 -12.94 -28.10 8.85
C ILE A 256 -13.51 -27.48 7.56
N VAL A 257 -14.72 -27.89 7.17
CA VAL A 257 -15.39 -27.36 5.97
C VAL A 257 -15.78 -25.89 6.18
N PHE A 258 -16.21 -25.53 7.39
CA PHE A 258 -16.43 -24.13 7.76
C PHE A 258 -15.15 -23.29 7.64
N LEU A 259 -14.02 -23.78 8.16
CA LEU A 259 -12.74 -23.08 8.05
C LEU A 259 -12.32 -22.90 6.58
N GLN A 260 -12.51 -23.92 5.76
CA GLN A 260 -12.25 -23.84 4.32
C GLN A 260 -13.16 -22.80 3.67
N VAL A 261 -14.48 -22.85 3.88
CA VAL A 261 -15.43 -21.88 3.31
C VAL A 261 -15.17 -20.46 3.82
N LEU A 262 -14.81 -20.29 5.09
CA LEU A 262 -14.43 -19.00 5.67
C LEU A 262 -13.16 -18.45 5.01
N TYR A 263 -12.14 -19.29 4.81
CA TYR A 263 -10.95 -18.94 4.05
C TYR A 263 -11.31 -18.48 2.63
N LEU A 264 -12.22 -19.20 1.93
CA LEU A 264 -12.70 -18.82 0.60
C LEU A 264 -13.43 -17.48 0.58
N LYS A 265 -14.35 -17.26 1.54
CA LYS A 265 -15.11 -16.02 1.66
C LYS A 265 -14.18 -14.83 1.97
N LEU A 266 -13.22 -15.03 2.86
CA LEU A 266 -12.22 -14.03 3.23
C LEU A 266 -11.30 -13.69 2.05
N LEU A 267 -10.88 -14.72 1.30
CA LEU A 267 -10.06 -14.58 0.10
C LEU A 267 -10.81 -13.84 -1.03
N TYR A 268 -12.12 -14.08 -1.20
CA TYR A 268 -12.95 -13.31 -2.14
C TYR A 268 -13.16 -11.85 -1.70
N TYR A 269 -13.44 -11.63 -0.41
CA TYR A 269 -13.65 -10.29 0.14
C TYR A 269 -12.39 -9.42 0.02
N PHE A 270 -11.23 -9.92 0.47
CA PHE A 270 -9.98 -9.18 0.33
C PHE A 270 -9.43 -9.16 -1.10
N GLY A 271 -9.76 -10.17 -1.91
CA GLY A 271 -9.43 -10.22 -3.34
C GLY A 271 -10.11 -9.09 -4.13
N SER A 272 -11.40 -8.85 -3.85
CA SER A 272 -12.20 -7.79 -4.47
C SER A 272 -11.98 -6.40 -3.87
N PHE A 273 -11.39 -6.32 -2.67
CA PHE A 273 -11.12 -5.06 -1.99
C PHE A 273 -10.17 -4.17 -2.82
N SER A 274 -10.51 -2.89 -3.02
CA SER A 274 -9.67 -1.93 -3.74
C SER A 274 -9.32 -0.75 -2.84
N PHE A 275 -8.06 -0.30 -2.87
CA PHE A 275 -7.57 0.85 -2.09
C PHE A 275 -8.05 2.20 -2.68
N ARG A 276 -9.33 2.32 -3.01
CA ARG A 276 -9.91 3.60 -3.39
C ARG A 276 -10.42 4.29 -2.13
N LEU A 277 -9.64 5.26 -1.64
CA LEU A 277 -10.11 6.16 -0.59
C LEU A 277 -11.33 6.93 -1.13
N SER A 278 -12.47 6.72 -0.49
CA SER A 278 -13.67 7.50 -0.80
C SER A 278 -13.50 8.94 -0.30
N ASN A 279 -14.25 9.88 -0.89
CA ASN A 279 -14.25 11.28 -0.46
C ASN A 279 -14.59 11.44 1.04
N ILE A 280 -15.37 10.51 1.61
CA ILE A 280 -15.74 10.49 3.03
C ILE A 280 -14.55 10.10 3.92
N GLU A 281 -13.79 9.08 3.52
CA GLU A 281 -12.59 8.65 4.27
C GLU A 281 -11.51 9.72 4.23
N LEU A 282 -11.34 10.40 3.09
CA LEU A 282 -10.42 11.53 2.97
C LEU A 282 -10.84 12.69 3.88
N SER A 283 -12.15 12.93 3.99
CA SER A 283 -12.71 13.95 4.89
C SER A 283 -12.50 13.59 6.36
N LEU A 284 -12.62 12.31 6.74
CA LEU A 284 -12.32 11.84 8.10
C LEU A 284 -10.84 11.96 8.45
N VAL A 285 -9.94 11.67 7.51
CA VAL A 285 -8.49 11.88 7.68
C VAL A 285 -8.17 13.36 7.83
N LEU A 286 -8.83 14.24 7.05
CA LEU A 286 -8.66 15.68 7.17
C LEU A 286 -9.17 16.21 8.52
N ILE A 287 -10.32 15.72 8.99
CA ILE A 287 -10.86 16.05 10.30
C ILE A 287 -9.90 15.59 11.40
N ALA A 288 -9.39 14.35 11.33
CA ALA A 288 -8.39 13.85 12.27
C ALA A 288 -7.10 14.69 12.26
N TYR A 289 -6.66 15.13 11.08
CA TYR A 289 -5.51 16.04 10.94
C TYR A 289 -5.73 17.38 11.66
N LEU A 290 -6.94 17.95 11.58
CA LEU A 290 -7.26 19.22 12.24
C LEU A 290 -7.34 19.11 13.77
N PHE A 291 -7.54 17.91 14.32
CA PHE A 291 -7.60 17.67 15.77
C PHE A 291 -6.24 17.38 16.41
N VAL A 292 -5.17 17.16 15.65
CA VAL A 292 -3.86 16.76 16.19
C VAL A 292 -2.89 17.95 16.20
N SER A 293 -2.25 18.19 17.35
CA SER A 293 -1.25 19.25 17.50
C SER A 293 0.04 18.96 16.70
N ALA A 294 0.72 20.01 16.23
CA ALA A 294 1.88 19.87 15.33
C ALA A 294 3.05 19.05 15.92
N ASP A 295 3.28 19.12 17.23
CA ASP A 295 4.34 18.37 17.91
C ASP A 295 3.97 16.86 18.03
N SER A 296 2.68 16.51 18.05
CA SER A 296 2.19 15.11 18.07
C SER A 296 2.15 14.45 16.69
N LEU A 297 2.04 15.25 15.62
CA LEU A 297 1.99 14.76 14.24
C LEU A 297 3.28 14.03 13.82
N TYR A 298 4.44 14.46 14.34
CA TYR A 298 5.74 13.86 14.00
C TYR A 298 5.81 12.37 14.36
N HIS A 299 5.23 11.98 15.49
CA HIS A 299 5.23 10.58 15.93
C HIS A 299 3.98 9.82 15.45
N LEU A 300 2.84 10.48 15.31
CA LEU A 300 1.59 9.85 14.91
C LEU A 300 1.58 9.46 13.43
N VAL A 301 2.09 10.31 12.54
CA VAL A 301 2.03 10.07 11.08
C VAL A 301 2.85 8.83 10.67
N PRO A 302 4.13 8.66 11.09
CA PRO A 302 4.87 7.44 10.82
C PRO A 302 4.21 6.18 11.38
N LEU A 303 3.61 6.27 12.58
CA LEU A 303 2.91 5.17 13.22
C LEU A 303 1.69 4.71 12.40
N VAL A 304 0.83 5.65 12.00
CA VAL A 304 -0.35 5.34 11.18
C VAL A 304 0.07 4.77 9.83
N LEU A 305 1.05 5.38 9.16
CA LEU A 305 1.55 4.88 7.88
C LEU A 305 2.19 3.49 8.00
N TYR A 306 2.87 3.19 9.10
CA TYR A 306 3.40 1.86 9.38
C TYR A 306 2.28 0.82 9.50
N TYR A 307 1.21 1.11 10.23
CA TYR A 307 0.06 0.20 10.32
C TYR A 307 -0.67 0.04 8.99
N VAL A 308 -0.90 1.13 8.27
CA VAL A 308 -1.52 1.10 6.93
C VAL A 308 -0.68 0.27 5.97
N SER A 309 0.65 0.42 5.99
CA SER A 309 1.55 -0.37 5.15
C SER A 309 1.51 -1.86 5.49
N PHE A 310 1.47 -2.21 6.78
CA PHE A 310 1.36 -3.60 7.21
C PHE A 310 0.00 -4.23 6.82
N VAL A 311 -1.11 -3.52 7.02
CA VAL A 311 -2.44 -3.96 6.56
C VAL A 311 -2.46 -4.10 5.04
N ALA A 312 -1.83 -3.17 4.32
CA ALA A 312 -1.71 -3.26 2.87
C ALA A 312 -0.95 -4.51 2.42
N MET A 313 0.13 -4.89 3.11
CA MET A 313 0.84 -6.16 2.86
C MET A 313 -0.07 -7.38 3.05
N VAL A 314 -0.88 -7.41 4.11
CA VAL A 314 -1.83 -8.51 4.38
C VAL A 314 -2.86 -8.62 3.25
N ILE A 315 -3.51 -7.50 2.87
CA ILE A 315 -4.50 -7.47 1.79
C ILE A 315 -3.89 -7.89 0.45
N CYS A 316 -2.70 -7.37 0.11
CA CYS A 316 -2.02 -7.76 -1.12
C CYS A 316 -1.67 -9.26 -1.12
N THR A 317 -1.32 -9.83 0.03
CA THR A 317 -1.07 -11.28 0.15
C THR A 317 -2.34 -12.08 -0.16
N PHE A 318 -3.50 -11.70 0.37
CA PHE A 318 -4.78 -12.35 0.03
C PHE A 318 -5.15 -12.19 -1.44
N LYS A 319 -4.88 -11.02 -2.05
CA LYS A 319 -5.05 -10.84 -3.51
C LYS A 319 -4.18 -11.77 -4.33
N MET A 320 -2.92 -11.98 -3.92
CA MET A 320 -2.03 -12.92 -4.61
C MET A 320 -2.51 -14.37 -4.46
N LEU A 321 -2.98 -14.77 -3.27
CA LEU A 321 -3.56 -16.09 -3.05
C LEU A 321 -4.83 -16.28 -3.90
N HIS A 322 -5.64 -15.23 -4.04
CA HIS A 322 -6.79 -15.22 -4.94
C HIS A 322 -6.37 -15.40 -6.41
N ALA A 323 -5.39 -14.63 -6.88
CA ALA A 323 -4.87 -14.75 -8.24
C ALA A 323 -4.25 -16.14 -8.51
N LYS A 324 -3.53 -16.72 -7.54
CA LYS A 324 -3.01 -18.09 -7.64
C LYS A 324 -4.12 -19.12 -7.75
N ARG A 325 -5.23 -18.94 -7.01
CA ARG A 325 -6.40 -19.79 -7.15
C ARG A 325 -7.04 -19.66 -8.53
N GLN A 326 -7.28 -18.43 -8.99
CA GLN A 326 -7.81 -18.19 -10.34
C GLN A 326 -6.90 -18.79 -11.42
N PHE A 327 -5.59 -18.80 -11.20
CA PHE A 327 -4.64 -19.48 -12.09
C PHE A 327 -4.83 -21.00 -12.11
N ILE A 328 -5.17 -21.64 -10.98
CA ILE A 328 -5.49 -23.07 -10.95
C ILE A 328 -6.75 -23.35 -11.78
N ASP A 329 -7.78 -22.52 -11.66
CA ASP A 329 -9.01 -22.67 -12.44
C ASP A 329 -8.76 -22.36 -13.94
N PHE A 330 -7.93 -21.36 -14.25
CA PHE A 330 -7.46 -21.07 -15.60
C PHE A 330 -6.72 -22.28 -16.23
N ARG A 331 -5.91 -23.01 -15.46
CA ARG A 331 -5.23 -24.22 -15.93
C ARG A 331 -6.21 -25.37 -16.27
N LYS A 332 -7.37 -25.45 -15.59
CA LYS A 332 -8.43 -26.40 -15.96
C LYS A 332 -9.03 -26.05 -17.33
N TRP A 333 -9.24 -24.78 -17.61
CA TRP A 333 -9.67 -24.28 -18.93
C TRP A 333 -8.61 -24.51 -20.01
N SER A 334 -7.34 -24.30 -19.69
CA SER A 334 -6.21 -24.64 -20.57
C SER A 334 -6.25 -26.12 -20.98
N GLY A 335 -6.43 -27.02 -20.01
CA GLY A 335 -6.57 -28.46 -20.28
C GLY A 335 -7.79 -28.82 -21.13
N LEU A 336 -8.92 -28.12 -20.93
CA LEU A 336 -10.12 -28.28 -21.75
C LEU A 336 -9.87 -27.89 -23.21
N PHE A 337 -9.36 -26.68 -23.46
CA PHE A 337 -9.12 -26.21 -24.83
C PHE A 337 -7.98 -26.95 -25.53
N LEU A 338 -6.98 -27.44 -24.79
CA LEU A 338 -5.91 -28.27 -25.36
C LEU A 338 -6.47 -29.58 -25.92
N ARG A 339 -7.42 -30.22 -25.22
CA ARG A 339 -8.03 -31.48 -25.66
C ARG A 339 -8.92 -31.33 -26.89
N TYR A 340 -9.59 -30.19 -27.04
CA TYR A 340 -10.46 -29.91 -28.18
C TYR A 340 -9.76 -29.18 -29.35
N SER A 341 -8.47 -28.86 -29.22
CA SER A 341 -7.69 -28.21 -30.28
C SER A 341 -6.70 -29.14 -30.99
N ASP A 342 -6.78 -30.44 -30.75
CA ASP A 342 -5.85 -31.47 -31.26
C ASP A 342 -4.38 -31.15 -30.96
N GLY A 343 -4.11 -30.46 -29.83
CA GLY A 343 -2.75 -30.07 -29.42
C GLY A 343 -2.14 -28.88 -30.19
N ASN A 344 -2.90 -28.20 -31.05
CA ASN A 344 -2.41 -27.03 -31.81
C ASN A 344 -2.35 -25.72 -31.00
N LEU A 345 -2.96 -25.71 -29.81
CA LEU A 345 -2.98 -24.57 -28.90
C LEU A 345 -1.73 -24.59 -28.00
N GLN A 346 -1.07 -23.43 -27.86
CA GLN A 346 0.10 -23.28 -26.97
C GLN A 346 -0.36 -22.70 -25.62
N PRO A 347 -0.48 -23.52 -24.56
CA PRO A 347 -1.00 -23.06 -23.27
C PRO A 347 -0.03 -22.16 -22.51
N ASP A 348 1.29 -22.28 -22.77
CA ASP A 348 2.30 -21.52 -22.04
C ASP A 348 2.20 -20.01 -22.25
N GLU A 349 1.78 -19.57 -23.44
CA GLU A 349 1.67 -18.15 -23.79
C GLU A 349 0.49 -17.49 -23.06
N SER A 350 -0.69 -18.12 -23.08
CA SER A 350 -1.88 -17.62 -22.39
C SER A 350 -1.72 -17.67 -20.86
N GLU A 351 -1.08 -18.71 -20.32
CA GLU A 351 -0.74 -18.77 -18.90
C GLU A 351 0.23 -17.67 -18.47
N ASN A 352 1.26 -17.37 -19.28
CA ASN A 352 2.20 -16.30 -18.98
C ASN A 352 1.53 -14.92 -19.04
N LEU A 353 0.62 -14.72 -20.00
CA LEU A 353 -0.17 -13.51 -20.11
C LEU A 353 -1.06 -13.30 -18.89
N PHE A 354 -1.70 -14.37 -18.39
CA PHE A 354 -2.50 -14.33 -17.16
C PHE A 354 -1.68 -13.87 -15.94
N VAL A 355 -0.48 -14.43 -15.76
CA VAL A 355 0.41 -14.07 -14.64
C VAL A 355 0.86 -12.61 -14.75
N ARG A 356 1.15 -12.12 -15.96
CA ARG A 356 1.54 -10.74 -16.20
C ARG A 356 0.41 -9.75 -15.94
N ASN A 357 -0.82 -10.07 -16.34
CA ASN A 357 -1.99 -9.23 -16.08
C ASN A 357 -2.24 -9.07 -14.56
N ASN A 358 -1.98 -10.14 -13.80
CA ASN A 358 -2.19 -10.19 -12.35
C ASN A 358 -0.95 -9.80 -11.51
N LEU A 359 0.03 -9.09 -12.07
CA LEU A 359 1.27 -8.72 -11.37
C LEU A 359 1.09 -7.54 -10.39
N GLY A 360 0.06 -6.72 -10.57
CA GLY A 360 -0.17 -5.48 -9.79
C GLY A 360 -0.05 -5.64 -8.26
N PRO A 361 -0.69 -6.63 -7.62
CA PRO A 361 -0.59 -6.85 -6.18
C PRO A 361 0.84 -7.12 -5.68
N PHE A 362 1.71 -7.74 -6.49
CA PHE A 362 3.11 -7.99 -6.10
C PHE A 362 3.88 -6.69 -5.95
N ILE A 363 3.73 -5.77 -6.91
CA ILE A 363 4.39 -4.46 -6.86
C ILE A 363 3.89 -3.69 -5.64
N GLN A 364 2.58 -3.67 -5.40
CA GLN A 364 1.99 -3.00 -4.23
C GLN A 364 2.51 -3.57 -2.91
N PHE A 365 2.66 -4.90 -2.81
CA PHE A 365 3.22 -5.55 -1.63
C PHE A 365 4.66 -5.13 -1.35
N PHE A 366 5.54 -5.16 -2.35
CA PHE A 366 6.95 -4.78 -2.14
C PHE A 366 7.12 -3.29 -1.83
N VAL A 367 6.28 -2.42 -2.41
CA VAL A 367 6.24 -1.00 -2.05
C VAL A 367 5.77 -0.83 -0.60
N ALA A 368 4.71 -1.53 -0.20
CA ALA A 368 4.20 -1.49 1.18
C ALA A 368 5.24 -2.03 2.18
N LEU A 369 5.94 -3.11 1.85
CA LEU A 369 7.04 -3.65 2.64
C LEU A 369 8.18 -2.63 2.79
N PHE A 370 8.58 -1.97 1.69
CA PHE A 370 9.62 -0.95 1.74
C PHE A 370 9.21 0.21 2.66
N VAL A 371 7.98 0.72 2.53
CA VAL A 371 7.45 1.77 3.41
C VAL A 371 7.42 1.31 4.86
N ASN A 372 6.99 0.07 5.13
CA ASN A 372 6.95 -0.49 6.48
C ASN A 372 8.35 -0.52 7.13
N LEU A 373 9.35 -0.99 6.39
CA LEU A 373 10.74 -1.07 6.84
C LEU A 373 11.38 0.30 6.99
N PHE A 374 11.05 1.25 6.11
CA PHE A 374 11.54 2.62 6.19
C PHE A 374 11.00 3.34 7.42
N LEU A 375 9.72 3.11 7.77
CA LEU A 375 9.05 3.77 8.89
C LEU A 375 9.39 3.14 10.25
N TYR A 376 9.83 1.89 10.29
CA TYR A 376 10.13 1.18 11.54
C TYR A 376 11.07 1.95 12.50
N PRO A 377 12.20 2.54 12.06
CA PRO A 377 13.11 3.27 12.96
C PRO A 377 12.54 4.59 13.51
N PHE A 378 11.50 5.14 12.89
CA PHE A 378 10.84 6.36 13.36
C PHE A 378 9.88 6.11 14.53
N ILE A 379 9.51 4.85 14.77
CA ILE A 379 8.49 4.47 15.74
C ILE A 379 9.14 3.98 17.03
N ALA A 380 8.70 4.55 18.16
CA ALA A 380 9.10 4.05 19.46
C ALA A 380 8.55 2.62 19.65
N THR A 381 9.44 1.70 20.06
CA THR A 381 9.16 0.26 20.16
C THR A 381 7.96 -0.10 21.04
N GLN A 382 7.59 0.76 22.00
CA GLN A 382 6.45 0.58 22.89
C GLN A 382 5.09 0.55 22.16
N TRP A 383 4.98 1.22 21.01
CA TRP A 383 3.72 1.34 20.28
C TRP A 383 3.46 0.19 19.32
N VAL A 384 4.42 -0.71 19.12
CA VAL A 384 4.33 -1.81 18.15
C VAL A 384 3.92 -3.10 18.88
N PRO A 385 2.77 -3.72 18.57
CA PRO A 385 2.34 -4.99 19.15
C PRO A 385 3.12 -6.16 18.54
N PHE A 386 4.40 -6.29 18.89
CA PHE A 386 5.31 -7.28 18.32
C PHE A 386 4.77 -8.70 18.33
N SER A 387 4.11 -9.13 19.42
CA SER A 387 3.56 -10.48 19.54
C SER A 387 2.43 -10.78 18.55
N GLU A 388 1.54 -9.82 18.31
CA GLU A 388 0.40 -9.98 17.41
C GLU A 388 0.87 -10.02 15.95
N LEU A 389 1.79 -9.11 15.60
CA LEU A 389 2.40 -9.06 14.27
C LEU A 389 3.24 -10.31 13.99
N CYS A 390 3.90 -10.87 15.01
CA CYS A 390 4.68 -12.11 14.91
C CYS A 390 3.79 -13.32 14.60
N VAL A 391 2.70 -13.50 15.35
CA VAL A 391 1.74 -14.59 15.13
C VAL A 391 1.10 -14.48 13.74
N LEU A 392 0.70 -13.27 13.32
CA LEU A 392 0.13 -13.07 11.99
C LEU A 392 1.14 -13.32 10.88
N SER A 393 2.37 -12.82 11.02
CA SER A 393 3.44 -13.04 10.04
C SER A 393 3.82 -14.51 9.92
N PHE A 394 3.84 -15.24 11.05
CA PHE A 394 4.06 -16.69 11.07
C PHE A 394 2.96 -17.44 10.30
N PHE A 395 1.69 -17.09 10.55
CA PHE A 395 0.56 -17.70 9.85
C PHE A 395 0.61 -17.43 8.33
N LEU A 396 0.84 -16.17 7.92
CA LEU A 396 0.91 -15.79 6.52
C LEU A 396 2.14 -16.37 5.81
N MET A 397 3.27 -16.50 6.50
CA MET A 397 4.45 -17.19 5.99
C MET A 397 4.14 -18.65 5.63
N PHE A 398 3.51 -19.41 6.54
CA PHE A 398 3.17 -20.80 6.27
C PHE A 398 2.08 -20.94 5.19
N LEU A 399 1.05 -20.09 5.24
CA LEU A 399 -0.02 -20.05 4.24
C LEU A 399 0.53 -19.81 2.83
N THR A 400 1.44 -18.84 2.68
CA THR A 400 2.05 -18.50 1.39
C THR A 400 3.05 -19.58 0.95
N LEU A 401 3.81 -20.20 1.86
CA LEU A 401 4.70 -21.31 1.54
C LEU A 401 3.94 -22.53 1.00
N CYS A 402 2.85 -22.93 1.66
CA CYS A 402 2.02 -24.05 1.21
C CYS A 402 1.28 -23.72 -0.10
N SER A 403 0.72 -22.52 -0.23
CA SER A 403 -0.06 -22.14 -1.41
C SER A 403 0.78 -21.90 -2.67
N PHE A 404 1.97 -21.33 -2.55
CA PHE A 404 2.84 -21.05 -3.69
C PHE A 404 3.84 -22.18 -3.97
N GLY A 405 4.27 -22.90 -2.93
CA GLY A 405 5.17 -24.06 -3.09
C GLY A 405 4.49 -25.26 -3.71
N ALA A 406 3.17 -25.43 -3.54
CA ALA A 406 2.42 -26.53 -4.14
C ALA A 406 2.06 -26.22 -5.60
N ASN A 407 2.80 -26.77 -6.56
CA ASN A 407 2.54 -26.56 -8.00
C ASN A 407 1.50 -27.53 -8.58
N GLY A 408 0.45 -27.83 -7.80
CA GLY A 408 -0.56 -28.85 -8.11
C GLY A 408 -0.34 -30.21 -7.42
N ASN A 409 0.83 -30.40 -6.80
CA ASN A 409 1.13 -31.54 -5.94
C ASN A 409 0.80 -31.22 -4.47
N PRO A 410 0.45 -32.23 -3.64
CA PRO A 410 0.13 -32.03 -2.23
C PRO A 410 1.31 -31.53 -1.38
N TYR A 411 2.55 -31.67 -1.88
CA TYR A 411 3.77 -31.26 -1.20
C TYR A 411 4.41 -30.04 -1.89
N PRO A 412 5.00 -29.11 -1.10
CA PRO A 412 5.72 -27.97 -1.67
C PRO A 412 6.97 -28.42 -2.43
N ASP A 413 7.32 -27.69 -3.49
CA ASP A 413 8.53 -27.94 -4.27
C ASP A 413 9.77 -28.02 -3.38
N VAL A 414 10.55 -29.09 -3.54
CA VAL A 414 11.78 -29.35 -2.75
C VAL A 414 12.74 -28.17 -2.80
N LEU A 415 12.87 -27.52 -3.97
CA LEU A 415 13.74 -26.36 -4.14
C LEU A 415 13.27 -25.15 -3.31
N ALA A 416 11.95 -24.94 -3.19
CA ALA A 416 11.36 -23.88 -2.37
C ALA A 416 11.49 -24.15 -0.86
N LEU A 417 11.46 -25.43 -0.48
CA LEU A 417 11.70 -25.83 0.91
C LEU A 417 13.18 -25.69 1.28
N ILE A 418 14.10 -26.05 0.38
CA ILE A 418 15.54 -25.87 0.56
C ILE A 418 15.88 -24.37 0.70
N SER A 419 15.38 -23.51 -0.19
CA SER A 419 15.63 -22.07 -0.09
C SER A 419 15.05 -21.46 1.19
N PHE A 420 13.86 -21.90 1.60
CA PHE A 420 13.26 -21.49 2.88
C PHE A 420 14.13 -21.90 4.07
N ALA A 421 14.56 -23.16 4.12
CA ALA A 421 15.41 -23.69 5.19
C ALA A 421 16.77 -22.96 5.27
N ILE A 422 17.39 -22.70 4.12
CA ILE A 422 18.65 -21.95 4.05
C ILE A 422 18.46 -20.51 4.53
N ASN A 423 17.34 -19.86 4.21
CA ASN A 423 17.07 -18.49 4.63
C ASN A 423 16.85 -18.39 6.15
N VAL A 424 16.15 -19.37 6.75
CA VAL A 424 16.05 -19.52 8.21
C VAL A 424 17.45 -19.67 8.82
N LEU A 425 18.28 -20.57 8.27
CA LEU A 425 19.63 -20.82 8.79
C LEU A 425 20.57 -19.62 8.65
N ALA A 426 20.41 -18.84 7.58
CA ALA A 426 21.22 -17.66 7.29
C ALA A 426 20.85 -16.45 8.17
N LYS A 427 19.55 -16.18 8.33
CA LYS A 427 19.06 -14.93 8.94
C LYS A 427 18.63 -15.06 10.40
N TYR A 428 18.37 -16.26 10.91
CA TYR A 428 17.97 -16.42 12.30
C TYR A 428 19.17 -16.20 13.26
N PRO A 429 19.03 -15.33 14.28
CA PRO A 429 20.13 -14.99 15.17
C PRO A 429 20.25 -15.98 16.33
N TYR A 430 20.73 -17.19 16.01
CA TYR A 430 20.93 -18.31 16.95
C TYR A 430 21.78 -17.97 18.18
N GLU A 431 22.69 -16.99 18.08
CA GLU A 431 23.61 -16.61 19.16
C GLU A 431 22.95 -15.73 20.24
N LYS A 432 21.86 -15.03 19.91
CA LYS A 432 21.13 -14.15 20.84
C LYS A 432 19.94 -14.83 21.50
N ASP A 433 19.52 -15.98 20.98
CA ASP A 433 18.35 -16.70 21.48
C ASP A 433 18.75 -17.66 22.61
N THR A 434 18.32 -17.33 23.83
CA THR A 434 18.62 -18.11 25.03
C THR A 434 18.03 -19.52 24.97
N VAL A 435 16.90 -19.72 24.27
CA VAL A 435 16.22 -21.02 24.17
C VAL A 435 16.96 -21.94 23.21
N VAL A 436 17.41 -21.43 22.07
CA VAL A 436 18.12 -22.24 21.07
C VAL A 436 19.55 -22.53 21.53
N HIS A 437 20.24 -21.56 22.12
CA HIS A 437 21.57 -21.77 22.70
C HIS A 437 21.55 -22.80 23.86
N GLN A 438 20.47 -22.88 24.64
CA GLN A 438 20.35 -23.84 25.74
C GLN A 438 19.80 -25.20 25.32
N GLY A 439 18.81 -25.24 24.42
CA GLY A 439 18.08 -26.46 24.03
C GLY A 439 18.68 -27.24 22.87
N TRP A 440 19.40 -26.58 21.94
CA TRP A 440 19.91 -27.20 20.69
C TRP A 440 21.41 -27.45 20.74
N ARG A 441 21.95 -27.72 21.94
CA ARG A 441 23.38 -27.99 22.18
C ARG A 441 23.94 -29.19 21.40
N PHE A 442 23.08 -30.06 20.85
CA PHE A 442 23.47 -31.21 20.02
C PHE A 442 23.70 -30.86 18.54
N LEU A 443 23.24 -29.67 18.10
CA LEU A 443 23.42 -29.10 16.76
C LEU A 443 24.43 -27.95 16.78
N ASP A 444 25.26 -27.88 17.82
CA ASP A 444 26.33 -26.89 17.97
C ASP A 444 27.46 -27.19 16.98
N PHE A 445 27.19 -26.91 15.70
CA PHE A 445 28.20 -26.85 14.66
C PHE A 445 29.11 -25.68 15.05
N HIS A 446 30.28 -26.00 15.61
CA HIS A 446 31.31 -25.06 15.98
C HIS A 446 31.91 -24.42 14.71
N ILE A 447 31.14 -23.59 14.03
CA ILE A 447 31.58 -22.78 12.91
C ILE A 447 32.41 -21.66 13.54
N SER A 448 33.72 -21.80 13.42
CA SER A 448 34.69 -20.79 13.84
C SER A 448 34.34 -19.47 13.14
N ASN A 449 33.78 -18.52 13.89
CA ASN A 449 33.60 -17.15 13.42
C ASN A 449 34.98 -16.57 13.11
N TYR A 450 35.33 -16.40 11.83
CA TYR A 450 36.54 -15.66 11.44
C TYR A 450 36.41 -14.21 11.94
N PRO A 451 37.52 -13.55 12.33
CA PRO A 451 37.48 -12.19 12.85
C PRO A 451 36.84 -11.24 11.84
N SER A 452 35.92 -10.39 12.31
CA SER A 452 35.33 -9.33 11.49
C SER A 452 36.42 -8.35 11.03
N TYR A 453 36.53 -8.14 9.72
CA TYR A 453 37.50 -7.21 9.16
C TYR A 453 36.81 -5.86 8.98
N VAL A 454 37.23 -4.87 9.77
CA VAL A 454 36.67 -3.52 9.76
C VAL A 454 37.37 -2.72 8.66
N LEU A 455 36.66 -2.40 7.57
CA LEU A 455 37.17 -1.54 6.49
C LEU A 455 36.77 -0.08 6.79
N GLY A 456 37.63 0.64 7.51
CA GLY A 456 37.39 2.04 7.89
C GLY A 456 36.39 2.22 9.04
N ASN A 457 35.89 3.44 9.27
CA ASN A 457 35.08 3.76 10.46
C ASN A 457 33.61 3.30 10.40
N SER A 458 33.14 2.71 9.30
CA SER A 458 31.67 2.55 9.06
C SER A 458 31.21 1.23 8.45
N ILE A 459 32.12 0.33 8.03
CA ILE A 459 31.75 -0.92 7.35
C ILE A 459 32.52 -2.09 7.97
N GLU A 460 31.79 -3.09 8.48
CA GLU A 460 32.35 -4.35 8.95
C GLU A 460 32.04 -5.49 7.99
N PHE A 461 33.08 -6.20 7.56
CA PHE A 461 32.95 -7.45 6.81
C PHE A 461 33.03 -8.63 7.77
N CYS A 462 31.94 -9.39 7.88
CA CYS A 462 31.87 -10.60 8.69
C CYS A 462 32.00 -11.84 7.78
N LEU A 463 33.15 -12.50 7.77
CA LEU A 463 33.35 -13.79 7.10
C LEU A 463 32.79 -14.92 7.99
N ASN A 464 31.46 -15.00 8.13
CA ASN A 464 30.76 -16.04 8.90
C ASN A 464 30.21 -17.13 7.97
N GLY A 465 30.01 -18.37 8.44
CA GLY A 465 29.25 -19.40 7.71
C GLY A 465 27.83 -18.94 7.30
N ARG A 466 27.25 -17.97 8.03
CA ARG A 466 26.02 -17.26 7.60
C ARG A 466 26.17 -16.53 6.26
N MET A 467 27.36 -16.03 5.92
CA MET A 467 27.65 -15.40 4.63
C MET A 467 27.51 -16.40 3.47
N PHE A 468 28.00 -17.63 3.65
CA PHE A 468 27.86 -18.70 2.66
C PHE A 468 26.39 -19.01 2.38
N PHE A 469 25.59 -19.23 3.43
CA PHE A 469 24.15 -19.46 3.28
C PHE A 469 23.43 -18.26 2.66
N SER A 470 23.84 -17.03 3.01
CA SER A 470 23.25 -15.81 2.45
C SER A 470 23.57 -15.60 0.97
N LEU A 471 24.78 -15.97 0.52
CA LEU A 471 25.16 -15.96 -0.89
C LEU A 471 24.52 -17.09 -1.70
N LEU A 472 24.15 -18.19 -1.05
CA LEU A 472 23.45 -19.30 -1.69
C LEU A 472 21.99 -18.97 -2.03
N ILE A 473 21.34 -18.07 -1.26
CA ILE A 473 19.96 -17.63 -1.51
C ILE A 473 19.75 -17.06 -2.93
N PRO A 474 20.49 -16.02 -3.39
CA PRO A 474 20.31 -15.48 -4.73
C PRO A 474 20.65 -16.52 -5.82
N VAL A 475 21.60 -17.42 -5.58
CA VAL A 475 21.91 -18.52 -6.51
C VAL A 475 20.70 -19.44 -6.67
N ILE A 476 20.05 -19.85 -5.58
CA ILE A 476 18.85 -20.70 -5.65
C ILE A 476 17.69 -19.97 -6.34
N LEU A 477 17.50 -18.68 -6.07
CA LEU A 477 16.45 -17.89 -6.74
C LEU A 477 16.69 -17.79 -8.27
N VAL A 478 17.94 -17.67 -8.71
CA VAL A 478 18.30 -17.70 -10.14
C VAL A 478 18.09 -19.09 -10.74
N LEU A 479 18.40 -20.17 -10.01
CA LEU A 479 18.13 -21.54 -10.44
C LEU A 479 16.61 -21.79 -10.60
N MET A 480 15.79 -21.28 -9.68
CA MET A 480 14.33 -21.30 -9.81
C MET A 480 13.86 -20.54 -11.06
N ALA A 481 14.42 -19.35 -11.32
CA ALA A 481 14.03 -18.55 -12.47
C ALA A 481 14.40 -19.22 -13.81
N ARG A 482 15.53 -19.94 -13.85
CA ARG A 482 16.05 -20.61 -15.06
C ARG A 482 15.31 -21.91 -15.40
N ARG A 483 14.58 -22.52 -14.46
CA ARG A 483 13.91 -23.82 -14.64
C ARG A 483 12.84 -23.82 -15.76
N SER A 484 12.41 -22.64 -16.23
CA SER A 484 11.40 -22.48 -17.30
C SER A 484 11.69 -21.27 -18.19
N ASP A 485 12.89 -21.21 -18.81
CA ASP A 485 13.27 -20.15 -19.76
C ASP A 485 12.94 -18.72 -19.29
N TRP A 486 13.29 -18.39 -18.04
CA TRP A 486 13.00 -17.12 -17.34
C TRP A 486 11.52 -16.85 -17.03
N GLN A 487 10.58 -17.61 -17.57
CA GLN A 487 9.15 -17.53 -17.20
C GLN A 487 8.92 -18.00 -15.76
N GLY A 488 9.80 -18.85 -15.25
CA GLY A 488 9.83 -19.30 -13.85
C GLY A 488 10.00 -18.15 -12.84
N PHE A 489 10.55 -17.01 -13.27
CA PHE A 489 10.69 -15.84 -12.41
C PHE A 489 9.32 -15.34 -11.89
N PHE A 490 8.35 -15.16 -12.79
CA PHE A 490 7.02 -14.68 -12.41
C PHE A 490 6.15 -15.79 -11.83
N LYS A 491 6.29 -17.03 -12.31
CA LYS A 491 5.47 -18.17 -11.85
C LYS A 491 5.90 -18.71 -10.47
N GLN A 492 7.19 -18.72 -10.13
CA GLN A 492 7.74 -19.38 -8.93
C GLN A 492 8.60 -18.47 -8.06
N THR A 493 9.57 -17.75 -8.64
CA THR A 493 10.53 -16.95 -7.86
C THR A 493 9.85 -15.78 -7.14
N LEU A 494 9.01 -15.01 -7.84
CA LEU A 494 8.38 -13.81 -7.27
C LEU A 494 7.40 -14.13 -6.12
N PRO A 495 6.49 -15.12 -6.23
CA PRO A 495 5.69 -15.56 -5.08
C PRO A 495 6.56 -16.10 -3.93
N HIS A 496 7.66 -16.79 -4.23
CA HIS A 496 8.58 -17.25 -3.19
C HIS A 496 9.25 -16.08 -2.45
N CYS A 497 9.62 -14.99 -3.12
CA CYS A 497 10.13 -13.78 -2.46
C CYS A 497 9.11 -13.18 -1.47
N VAL A 498 7.80 -13.30 -1.73
CA VAL A 498 6.75 -12.89 -0.78
C VAL A 498 6.78 -13.77 0.47
N THR A 499 6.94 -15.09 0.32
CA THR A 499 7.10 -16.02 1.46
C THR A 499 8.32 -15.66 2.32
N LEU A 500 9.45 -15.34 1.68
CA LEU A 500 10.68 -14.93 2.36
C LEU A 500 10.54 -13.58 3.05
N SER A 501 9.73 -12.66 2.50
CA SER A 501 9.43 -11.37 3.12
C SER A 501 8.62 -11.55 4.41
N TRP A 502 7.61 -12.42 4.40
CA TRP A 502 6.86 -12.75 5.62
C TRP A 502 7.71 -13.47 6.67
N LEU A 503 8.61 -14.38 6.24
CA LEU A 503 9.63 -14.97 7.13
C LEU A 503 10.49 -13.89 7.78
N GLN A 504 10.90 -12.87 7.01
CA GLN A 504 11.72 -11.79 7.54
C GLN A 504 10.96 -10.87 8.49
N MET A 505 9.68 -10.57 8.23
CA MET A 505 8.81 -9.86 9.18
C MET A 505 8.60 -10.67 10.46
N PHE A 506 8.46 -11.99 10.36
CA PHE A 506 8.41 -12.89 11.52
C PHE A 506 9.69 -12.80 12.36
N ILE A 507 10.87 -12.92 11.74
CA ILE A 507 12.16 -12.78 12.46
C ILE A 507 12.30 -11.40 13.11
N MET A 508 11.88 -10.33 12.42
CA MET A 508 11.97 -8.98 12.98
C MET A 508 11.06 -8.80 14.20
N SER A 509 9.81 -9.27 14.09
CA SER A 509 8.82 -9.16 15.16
C SER A 509 9.11 -10.07 16.35
N SER A 510 9.75 -11.23 16.15
CA SER A 510 10.07 -12.18 17.23
C SER A 510 11.01 -11.60 18.29
N HIS A 511 11.88 -10.67 17.92
CA HIS A 511 12.80 -9.99 18.86
C HIS A 511 12.10 -9.16 19.94
N GLY A 512 10.94 -8.59 19.62
CA GLY A 512 10.14 -7.79 20.55
C GLY A 512 9.05 -8.58 21.28
N CYS A 513 8.96 -9.90 21.06
CA CYS A 513 7.90 -10.73 21.60
C CYS A 513 8.14 -11.10 23.07
N THR A 514 7.08 -11.03 23.85
CA THR A 514 7.00 -11.67 25.17
C THR A 514 6.23 -12.98 25.07
N THR A 515 6.54 -13.95 25.92
CA THR A 515 5.83 -15.24 25.97
C THR A 515 4.34 -15.06 26.27
N TYR A 516 4.01 -14.17 27.21
CA TYR A 516 2.63 -13.78 27.51
C TYR A 516 1.93 -13.13 26.29
N GLY A 517 2.61 -12.21 25.61
CA GLY A 517 2.08 -11.58 24.41
C GLY A 517 1.82 -12.57 23.29
N LEU A 518 2.67 -13.58 23.13
CA LEU A 518 2.51 -14.62 22.11
C LEU A 518 1.32 -15.53 22.42
N ILE A 519 1.15 -15.94 23.68
CA ILE A 519 -0.04 -16.68 24.12
C ILE A 519 -1.30 -15.84 23.87
N ARG A 520 -1.30 -14.56 24.27
CA ARG A 520 -2.42 -13.65 24.03
C ARG A 520 -2.74 -13.53 22.54
N GLY A 521 -1.74 -13.38 21.67
CA GLY A 521 -1.97 -13.20 20.25
C GLY A 521 -2.39 -14.46 19.51
N THR A 522 -1.84 -15.62 19.89
CA THR A 522 -2.34 -16.92 19.40
C THR A 522 -3.79 -17.15 19.82
N LEU A 523 -4.15 -16.85 21.08
CA LEU A 523 -5.53 -16.88 21.54
C LEU A 523 -6.39 -15.88 20.77
N ALA A 524 -5.93 -14.65 20.53
CA ALA A 524 -6.69 -13.66 19.77
C ALA A 524 -6.97 -14.12 18.33
N LEU A 525 -5.97 -14.71 17.65
CA LEU A 525 -6.11 -15.24 16.30
C LEU A 525 -7.07 -16.44 16.28
N VAL A 526 -6.82 -17.45 17.12
CA VAL A 526 -7.66 -18.65 17.22
C VAL A 526 -9.09 -18.25 17.63
N CYS A 527 -9.23 -17.32 18.56
CA CYS A 527 -10.54 -16.81 18.96
C CYS A 527 -11.22 -16.03 17.84
N SER A 528 -10.51 -15.23 17.05
CA SER A 528 -11.12 -14.53 15.90
C SER A 528 -11.67 -15.52 14.86
N PHE A 529 -11.00 -16.65 14.61
CA PHE A 529 -11.45 -17.65 13.64
C PHE A 529 -12.55 -18.59 14.20
N LEU A 530 -12.46 -19.01 15.47
CA LEU A 530 -13.43 -19.90 16.10
C LEU A 530 -14.63 -19.17 16.71
N PHE A 531 -14.46 -17.92 17.14
CA PHE A 531 -15.48 -17.16 17.87
C PHE A 531 -16.17 -16.10 17.01
N LEU A 532 -15.82 -15.86 15.73
CA LEU A 532 -16.71 -15.07 14.87
C LEU A 532 -18.16 -15.63 14.86
N PRO A 533 -18.36 -16.97 14.87
CA PRO A 533 -19.64 -17.59 15.16
C PRO A 533 -19.95 -17.64 16.66
N LEU A 534 -18.98 -17.99 17.52
CA LEU A 534 -19.22 -18.17 18.96
C LEU A 534 -19.50 -16.86 19.71
N ILE A 535 -19.21 -15.68 19.15
CA ILE A 535 -19.50 -14.36 19.75
C ILE A 535 -20.99 -14.25 20.02
N GLY A 536 -21.87 -14.79 19.16
CA GLY A 536 -23.30 -14.85 19.44
C GLY A 536 -23.65 -15.69 20.67
N VAL A 537 -22.92 -16.79 20.91
CA VAL A 537 -23.08 -17.63 22.10
C VAL A 537 -22.41 -16.98 23.32
N MET A 538 -21.21 -16.40 23.18
CA MET A 538 -20.50 -15.67 24.23
C MET A 538 -21.26 -14.42 24.68
N THR A 539 -21.94 -13.73 23.78
CA THR A 539 -22.85 -12.61 24.14
C THR A 539 -24.06 -13.09 24.94
N VAL A 540 -24.44 -14.36 24.84
CA VAL A 540 -25.54 -14.97 25.62
C VAL A 540 -25.01 -15.60 26.91
N THR A 541 -23.81 -16.19 26.92
CA THR A 541 -23.24 -16.89 28.07
C THR A 541 -22.45 -15.99 29.02
N LEU A 542 -21.79 -14.92 28.55
CA LEU A 542 -21.07 -13.95 29.41
C LEU A 542 -22.02 -13.23 30.39
N PRO A 543 -23.22 -12.77 30.00
CA PRO A 543 -24.19 -12.22 30.95
C PRO A 543 -24.74 -13.27 31.92
N LEU A 544 -24.85 -14.53 31.49
CA LEU A 544 -25.28 -15.66 32.32
C LEU A 544 -24.24 -16.01 33.38
N PHE A 545 -22.95 -15.97 33.02
CA PHE A 545 -21.83 -16.10 33.95
C PHE A 545 -21.73 -14.88 34.88
N ALA A 546 -21.88 -13.66 34.37
CA ALA A 546 -21.92 -12.45 35.19
C ALA A 546 -23.10 -12.45 36.18
N PHE A 547 -24.25 -13.01 35.79
CA PHE A 547 -25.41 -13.21 36.67
C PHE A 547 -25.15 -14.25 37.76
N LEU A 548 -24.48 -15.36 37.43
CA LEU A 548 -24.13 -16.42 38.38
C LEU A 548 -23.01 -16.00 39.34
N GLN A 549 -22.07 -15.18 38.89
CA GLN A 549 -20.93 -14.73 39.69
C GLN A 549 -21.26 -13.52 40.60
N TYR A 550 -22.46 -12.94 40.46
CA TYR A 550 -22.87 -11.70 41.15
C TYR A 550 -24.15 -11.90 42.00
N ILE A 551 -24.26 -13.04 42.70
CA ILE A 551 -25.22 -13.26 43.80
C ILE A 551 -24.61 -12.76 45.13
N THR A 552 -24.01 -11.58 45.11
CA THR A 552 -23.70 -10.81 46.33
C THR A 552 -24.07 -9.35 46.07
N LEU A 553 -25.15 -8.93 46.73
CA LEU A 553 -25.78 -7.62 46.57
C LEU A 553 -24.92 -6.50 47.17
N PRO A 554 -24.87 -5.30 46.53
CA PRO A 554 -26.05 -4.44 46.42
C PRO A 554 -26.14 -3.59 45.13
N ARG A 555 -26.69 -4.11 44.02
CA ARG A 555 -27.10 -3.28 42.84
C ARG A 555 -28.29 -3.88 42.07
N ILE A 556 -29.47 -3.97 42.70
CA ILE A 556 -30.73 -4.51 42.10
C ILE A 556 -31.23 -3.67 40.91
N ILE A 557 -31.04 -2.35 40.95
CA ILE A 557 -31.55 -1.44 39.93
C ILE A 557 -30.79 -1.62 38.60
N TYR A 558 -29.50 -1.95 38.69
CA TYR A 558 -28.64 -2.19 37.55
C TYR A 558 -28.91 -3.56 36.90
N THR A 559 -29.19 -4.59 37.70
CA THR A 559 -29.54 -5.91 37.18
C THR A 559 -30.92 -5.91 36.53
N ALA A 560 -31.89 -5.17 37.08
CA ALA A 560 -33.24 -5.04 36.48
C ALA A 560 -33.22 -4.34 35.11
N THR A 561 -32.41 -3.29 34.95
CA THR A 561 -32.28 -2.57 33.67
C THR A 561 -31.59 -3.41 32.59
N MET A 562 -30.58 -4.21 32.97
CA MET A 562 -29.91 -5.15 32.06
C MET A 562 -30.83 -6.29 31.59
N VAL A 563 -31.61 -6.88 32.50
CA VAL A 563 -32.55 -7.96 32.15
C VAL A 563 -33.67 -7.44 31.23
N LEU A 564 -34.18 -6.22 31.48
CA LEU A 564 -35.20 -5.60 30.64
C LEU A 564 -34.68 -5.25 29.24
N SER A 565 -33.49 -4.64 29.15
CA SER A 565 -32.85 -4.31 27.86
C SER A 565 -32.53 -5.58 27.05
N PHE A 566 -32.08 -6.65 27.73
CA PHE A 566 -31.80 -7.93 27.10
C PHE A 566 -33.07 -8.59 26.57
N GLY A 567 -34.14 -8.63 27.38
CA GLY A 567 -35.43 -9.17 26.99
C GLY A 567 -36.03 -8.46 25.77
N LEU A 568 -35.91 -7.13 25.70
CA LEU A 568 -36.35 -6.33 24.55
C LEU A 568 -35.51 -6.61 23.30
N SER A 569 -34.18 -6.74 23.42
CA SER A 569 -33.30 -7.05 22.30
C SER A 569 -33.51 -8.46 21.73
N LEU A 570 -33.76 -9.45 22.59
CA LEU A 570 -34.08 -10.83 22.20
C LEU A 570 -35.47 -10.90 21.55
N GLY A 571 -36.46 -10.19 22.10
CA GLY A 571 -37.79 -10.08 21.51
C GLY A 571 -37.77 -9.47 20.11
N PHE A 572 -37.02 -8.38 19.93
CA PHE A 572 -36.86 -7.72 18.63
C PHE A 572 -36.13 -8.59 17.61
N THR A 573 -35.09 -9.31 18.04
CA THR A 573 -34.35 -10.26 17.20
C THR A 573 -35.24 -11.43 16.75
N CYS A 574 -36.10 -11.94 17.64
CA CYS A 574 -37.03 -13.02 17.33
C CYS A 574 -38.13 -12.55 16.36
N LEU A 575 -38.60 -11.31 16.47
CA LEU A 575 -39.53 -10.70 15.50
C LEU A 575 -38.89 -10.54 14.12
N LEU A 576 -37.64 -10.08 14.05
CA LEU A 576 -36.91 -9.94 12.79
C LEU A 576 -36.58 -11.29 12.13
N ALA A 577 -36.36 -12.33 12.94
CA ALA A 577 -36.09 -13.68 12.45
C ALA A 577 -37.33 -14.39 11.86
N LYS A 578 -38.55 -13.89 12.16
CA LYS A 578 -39.81 -14.46 11.66
C LYS A 578 -40.14 -14.07 10.22
N SER A 579 -39.49 -13.03 9.66
CA SER A 579 -39.70 -12.56 8.29
C SER A 579 -38.48 -12.84 7.40
N GLU A 580 -38.72 -13.48 6.24
CA GLU A 580 -37.72 -13.87 5.24
C GLU A 580 -36.90 -12.65 4.74
N ALA A 581 -37.55 -11.49 4.61
CA ALA A 581 -36.93 -10.25 4.14
C ALA A 581 -36.03 -9.58 5.20
N THR A 582 -36.36 -9.72 6.49
CA THR A 582 -35.63 -9.08 7.59
C THR A 582 -34.53 -9.95 8.19
N LYS A 583 -34.47 -11.24 7.83
CA LYS A 583 -33.45 -12.20 8.28
C LYS A 583 -32.02 -11.74 8.00
N ARG A 584 -31.80 -10.98 6.92
CA ARG A 584 -30.48 -10.39 6.57
C ARG A 584 -30.00 -9.34 7.58
N PHE A 585 -30.91 -8.70 8.32
CA PHE A 585 -30.61 -7.66 9.30
C PHE A 585 -30.41 -8.19 10.73
N VAL A 586 -30.66 -9.48 10.97
CA VAL A 586 -30.49 -10.12 12.29
C VAL A 586 -29.02 -10.13 12.72
N THR A 587 -28.11 -10.52 11.82
CA THR A 587 -26.68 -10.58 12.12
C THR A 587 -26.02 -9.21 12.37
N PRO A 588 -26.27 -8.13 11.58
CA PRO A 588 -25.71 -6.82 11.92
C PRO A 588 -26.31 -6.25 13.22
N PHE A 589 -27.60 -6.47 13.50
CA PHE A 589 -28.22 -6.03 14.75
C PHE A 589 -27.59 -6.72 15.97
N GLN A 590 -27.39 -8.04 15.90
CA GLN A 590 -26.70 -8.80 16.95
C GLN A 590 -25.24 -8.36 17.14
N LEU A 591 -24.54 -8.02 16.06
CA LEU A 591 -23.16 -7.57 16.11
C LEU A 591 -23.04 -6.16 16.72
N VAL A 592 -23.95 -5.24 16.40
CA VAL A 592 -24.01 -3.89 17.01
C VAL A 592 -24.34 -3.98 18.50
N PHE A 593 -25.34 -4.76 18.89
CA PHE A 593 -25.71 -4.90 20.29
C PHE A 593 -24.65 -5.67 21.10
N GLY A 594 -24.03 -6.69 20.48
CA GLY A 594 -22.93 -7.45 21.07
C GLY A 594 -21.65 -6.62 21.26
N THR A 595 -21.30 -5.76 20.29
CA THR A 595 -20.17 -4.83 20.42
C THR A 595 -20.43 -3.75 21.46
N LEU A 596 -21.64 -3.18 21.50
CA LEU A 596 -22.04 -2.26 22.57
C LEU A 596 -21.99 -2.92 23.95
N ALA A 597 -22.43 -4.17 24.07
CA ALA A 597 -22.33 -4.93 25.31
C ALA A 597 -20.88 -5.20 25.71
N ILE A 598 -20.00 -5.59 24.77
CA ILE A 598 -18.58 -5.81 25.04
C ILE A 598 -17.88 -4.50 25.44
N ILE A 599 -18.18 -3.37 24.80
CA ILE A 599 -17.63 -2.06 25.17
C ILE A 599 -18.11 -1.68 26.58
N TYR A 600 -19.39 -1.91 26.88
CA TYR A 600 -19.99 -1.55 28.15
C TYR A 600 -19.48 -2.44 29.32
N PHE A 601 -19.43 -3.76 29.14
CA PHE A 601 -18.86 -4.71 30.10
C PHE A 601 -17.34 -4.60 30.18
N GLY A 602 -16.66 -4.36 29.06
CA GLY A 602 -15.23 -4.10 29.00
C GLY A 602 -14.85 -2.85 29.79
N ASN A 603 -15.62 -1.77 29.67
CA ASN A 603 -15.45 -0.57 30.50
C ASN A 603 -15.67 -0.87 32.00
N GLN A 604 -16.67 -1.67 32.36
CA GLN A 604 -16.91 -2.06 33.75
C GLN A 604 -15.80 -2.96 34.32
N PHE A 605 -15.26 -3.88 33.51
CA PHE A 605 -14.14 -4.73 33.90
C PHE A 605 -12.84 -3.93 34.07
N VAL A 606 -12.58 -2.97 33.16
CA VAL A 606 -11.45 -2.03 33.26
C VAL A 606 -11.61 -1.09 34.47
N LEU A 607 -12.83 -0.69 34.80
CA LEU A 607 -13.12 0.10 36.01
C LEU A 607 -12.92 -0.71 37.31
N ASN A 608 -13.23 -2.01 37.33
CA ASN A 608 -12.98 -2.88 38.49
C ASN A 608 -11.49 -3.25 38.64
N ILE A 609 -10.72 -3.36 37.55
CA ILE A 609 -9.26 -3.55 37.60
C ILE A 609 -8.53 -2.27 38.04
N ARG A 610 -9.20 -1.11 37.97
CA ARG A 610 -8.66 0.20 38.38
C ARG A 610 -8.35 0.28 39.88
N ASP A 611 -8.88 -0.63 40.70
CA ASP A 611 -8.61 -0.72 42.13
C ASP A 611 -7.32 -1.50 42.48
N ASP A 612 -6.74 -2.27 41.54
CA ASP A 612 -5.56 -3.14 41.80
C ASP A 612 -4.25 -2.68 41.14
N GLY A 613 -4.19 -1.45 40.61
CA GLY A 613 -2.92 -0.77 40.29
C GLY A 613 -2.14 -1.28 39.06
N LEU A 614 -2.57 -0.89 37.85
CA LEU A 614 -1.73 -0.88 36.64
C LEU A 614 -2.18 0.27 35.68
N PRO A 615 -1.28 1.05 35.04
CA PRO A 615 -1.67 2.29 34.38
C PRO A 615 -2.22 2.11 32.96
N SER A 616 -3.20 2.96 32.63
CA SER A 616 -4.01 3.03 31.41
C SER A 616 -3.32 3.77 30.26
N GLY A 617 -3.10 3.09 29.13
CA GLY A 617 -2.36 3.63 27.98
C GLY A 617 -3.14 4.37 26.89
N LEU A 618 -4.47 4.51 26.95
CA LEU A 618 -5.20 5.11 25.81
C LEU A 618 -6.36 6.06 26.15
N ILE A 619 -7.13 5.82 27.22
CA ILE A 619 -8.33 6.64 27.52
C ILE A 619 -7.96 7.91 28.30
N GLU A 620 -6.85 7.90 29.04
CA GLU A 620 -6.38 9.06 29.80
C GLU A 620 -5.67 10.10 28.91
N LEU A 621 -5.27 9.71 27.70
CA LEU A 621 -4.62 10.57 26.70
C LEU A 621 -5.60 11.51 25.98
N LEU A 622 -6.91 11.22 26.04
CA LEU A 622 -7.96 12.04 25.41
C LEU A 622 -8.73 12.91 26.41
N ALA A 623 -8.52 12.75 27.72
CA ALA A 623 -9.41 13.33 28.72
C ALA A 623 -8.76 14.34 29.68
N ASP A 624 -7.43 14.40 29.83
CA ASP A 624 -6.82 15.32 30.80
C ASP A 624 -5.65 16.14 30.23
N GLU A 625 -5.93 17.42 29.97
CA GLU A 625 -4.92 18.47 29.87
C GLU A 625 -4.35 18.77 31.27
N LYS A 626 -3.37 17.98 31.76
CA LYS A 626 -2.50 18.45 32.86
C LYS A 626 -1.03 18.03 32.73
N PRO A 627 -0.10 18.87 33.21
CA PRO A 627 1.33 18.90 32.86
C PRO A 627 2.19 17.77 33.47
N SER A 628 1.58 16.65 33.87
CA SER A 628 2.27 15.57 34.59
C SER A 628 3.16 14.72 33.66
N ILE A 629 2.75 14.54 32.40
CA ILE A 629 3.51 13.77 31.40
C ILE A 629 4.84 14.46 31.03
N LYS A 630 4.88 15.80 31.11
CA LYS A 630 6.10 16.58 30.84
C LYS A 630 7.18 16.40 31.93
N ASN A 631 6.78 15.99 33.13
CA ASN A 631 7.69 15.72 34.25
C ASN A 631 8.10 14.24 34.34
N LEU A 632 7.28 13.33 33.82
CA LEU A 632 7.57 11.88 33.80
C LEU A 632 8.48 11.47 32.63
N LEU A 633 8.39 12.15 31.48
CA LEU A 633 9.34 11.97 30.36
C LEU A 633 10.67 12.73 30.55
N LYS A 634 10.82 13.50 31.64
CA LYS A 634 12.05 14.25 31.95
C LYS A 634 13.05 13.45 32.80
N ASN A 635 12.66 12.29 33.32
CA ASN A 635 13.44 11.61 34.37
C ASN A 635 14.28 10.40 33.93
N GLU A 636 14.33 10.03 32.66
CA GLU A 636 15.32 9.06 32.19
C GLU A 636 15.88 9.50 30.83
N PHE A 637 17.17 9.84 30.82
CA PHE A 637 17.96 10.23 29.64
C PHE A 637 17.69 11.62 29.04
N LEU A 638 18.05 12.68 29.79
CA LEU A 638 18.91 13.77 29.32
C LEU A 638 19.21 14.67 30.52
N SER A 639 20.48 15.04 30.67
CA SER A 639 21.01 15.79 31.81
C SER A 639 20.12 16.96 32.19
N GLU A 640 19.72 16.97 33.46
CA GLU A 640 19.26 18.14 34.19
C GLU A 640 20.41 19.17 34.21
N TYR A 641 20.56 19.93 33.13
CA TYR A 641 21.14 21.26 33.21
C TYR A 641 19.98 22.17 33.61
N GLU A 642 19.75 22.28 34.91
CA GLU A 642 19.07 23.48 35.40
C GLU A 642 19.84 24.67 34.82
N ASP A 643 19.13 25.53 34.08
CA ASP A 643 19.61 26.85 33.65
C ASP A 643 19.89 27.67 34.91
N ASN A 644 21.02 27.39 35.56
CA ASN A 644 21.72 28.36 36.37
C ASN A 644 22.17 29.44 35.39
N ASN A 645 21.29 30.40 35.13
CA ASN A 645 21.59 31.62 34.37
C ASN A 645 22.57 32.47 35.19
N TYR A 646 23.81 31.99 35.31
CA TYR A 646 24.92 32.76 35.81
C TYR A 646 25.16 33.89 34.82
N HIS A 647 24.88 35.12 35.27
CA HIS A 647 25.18 36.32 34.51
C HIS A 647 26.55 36.83 34.90
N ILE A 648 27.44 37.00 33.93
CA ILE A 648 28.76 37.60 34.15
C ILE A 648 28.55 39.05 34.61
N ASN A 649 29.17 39.46 35.71
CA ASN A 649 29.12 40.85 36.15
C ASN A 649 30.03 41.74 35.28
N TRP A 650 29.65 43.01 35.08
CA TRP A 650 30.39 43.94 34.23
C TRP A 650 31.80 44.20 34.75
N ASP A 651 31.96 44.38 36.06
CA ASP A 651 33.27 44.69 36.67
C ASP A 651 34.27 43.54 36.49
N ASP A 652 33.79 42.30 36.59
CA ASP A 652 34.60 41.09 36.38
C ASP A 652 35.05 40.99 34.92
N TYR A 653 34.12 41.26 33.99
CA TYR A 653 34.45 41.31 32.56
C TYR A 653 35.43 42.44 32.25
N TYR A 654 35.22 43.63 32.79
CA TYR A 654 36.07 44.80 32.56
C TYR A 654 37.50 44.53 33.03
N THR A 655 37.66 43.96 34.22
CA THR A 655 38.98 43.69 34.81
C THR A 655 39.75 42.63 34.03
N HIS A 656 39.08 41.57 33.57
CA HIS A 656 39.76 40.42 32.98
C HIS A 656 39.82 40.41 31.44
N CYS A 657 38.91 41.11 30.77
CA CYS A 657 38.72 41.05 29.31
C CYS A 657 38.68 42.42 28.61
N ASN A 658 38.80 43.54 29.33
CA ASN A 658 38.77 44.88 28.75
C ASN A 658 40.08 45.65 29.03
N ASN A 659 40.07 46.98 29.00
CA ASN A 659 41.23 47.89 29.04
C ASN A 659 42.39 47.48 29.99
N PRO A 660 42.16 47.09 31.27
CA PRO A 660 43.24 46.61 32.15
C PRO A 660 43.95 45.35 31.61
N SER A 661 43.20 44.42 31.02
CA SER A 661 43.74 43.20 30.42
C SER A 661 44.53 43.49 29.14
N TRP A 662 44.20 44.55 28.38
CA TRP A 662 44.97 44.98 27.21
C TRP A 662 46.28 45.69 27.55
N THR A 663 46.43 46.16 28.79
CA THR A 663 47.69 46.71 29.28
C THR A 663 48.57 45.62 29.89
N ASP A 664 47.97 44.67 30.60
CA ASP A 664 48.69 43.55 31.22
C ASP A 664 49.08 42.46 30.20
N TYR A 665 48.22 42.24 29.19
CA TYR A 665 48.40 41.34 28.06
C TYR A 665 48.15 42.10 26.76
N ASN A 666 48.56 41.55 25.60
CA ASN A 666 48.17 42.15 24.32
C ASN A 666 46.70 41.80 23.96
N ILE A 667 46.08 42.60 23.09
CA ILE A 667 44.66 42.41 22.69
C ILE A 667 44.41 40.98 22.17
N ALA A 668 45.33 40.42 21.38
CA ALA A 668 45.18 39.08 20.83
C ALA A 668 45.19 37.98 21.92
N ALA A 669 46.06 38.08 22.93
CA ALA A 669 46.09 37.15 24.06
C ALA A 669 44.84 37.31 24.94
N THR A 670 44.35 38.54 25.12
CA THR A 670 43.08 38.79 25.80
C THR A 670 41.90 38.16 25.05
N GLN A 671 41.85 38.28 23.71
CA GLN A 671 40.80 37.66 22.88
C GLN A 671 40.82 36.13 22.97
N ILE A 672 42.01 35.50 22.92
CA ILE A 672 42.16 34.05 23.07
C ILE A 672 41.72 33.61 24.47
N LYS A 673 42.09 34.36 25.51
CA LYS A 673 41.69 34.07 26.90
C LYS A 673 40.18 34.19 27.09
N CYS A 674 39.57 35.21 26.51
CA CYS A 674 38.16 35.54 26.73
C CYS A 674 37.21 34.91 25.69
N SER A 675 37.72 34.21 24.66
CA SER A 675 36.88 33.50 23.69
C SER A 675 36.05 32.38 24.32
N VAL A 676 36.49 31.83 25.47
CA VAL A 676 35.73 30.82 26.23
C VAL A 676 34.38 31.33 26.74
N LEU A 677 34.18 32.65 26.78
CA LEU A 677 32.93 33.28 27.22
C LEU A 677 31.87 33.36 26.11
N GLU A 678 32.11 32.76 24.94
CA GLU A 678 31.12 32.68 23.87
C GLU A 678 29.88 31.90 24.33
N GLY A 679 28.70 32.49 24.14
CA GLY A 679 27.42 31.94 24.61
C GLY A 679 27.08 32.28 26.06
N ALA A 680 27.96 32.95 26.81
CA ALA A 680 27.68 33.34 28.18
C ALA A 680 26.67 34.48 28.28
N ASN A 681 25.84 34.45 29.32
CA ASN A 681 24.81 35.45 29.59
C ASN A 681 25.37 36.65 30.36
N VAL A 682 24.90 37.85 30.02
CA VAL A 682 25.25 39.11 30.70
C VAL A 682 24.00 39.83 31.17
N ASN A 683 24.13 40.63 32.23
CA ASN A 683 23.08 41.50 32.75
C ASN A 683 23.72 42.80 33.25
N TRP A 684 23.80 43.82 32.39
CA TRP A 684 24.59 45.03 32.65
C TRP A 684 23.75 46.30 32.50
N GLU A 685 24.29 47.40 33.03
CA GLU A 685 23.69 48.74 32.99
C GLU A 685 24.64 49.74 32.34
N GLY A 686 24.12 50.56 31.42
CA GLY A 686 24.92 51.55 30.71
C GLY A 686 24.10 52.73 30.20
N TYR A 687 24.80 53.78 29.80
CA TYR A 687 24.22 54.98 29.20
C TYR A 687 24.26 54.90 27.68
N VAL A 688 23.16 55.22 27.01
CA VAL A 688 23.08 55.20 25.55
C VAL A 688 23.90 56.35 24.97
N LYS A 689 24.91 56.03 24.16
CA LYS A 689 25.72 57.00 23.42
C LYS A 689 25.08 57.32 22.06
N ASP A 690 24.71 56.27 21.32
CA ASP A 690 24.14 56.39 19.98
C ASP A 690 23.30 55.14 19.63
N VAL A 691 22.28 55.33 18.79
CA VAL A 691 21.42 54.26 18.27
C VAL A 691 21.40 54.37 16.76
N SER A 692 21.89 53.33 16.10
CA SER A 692 21.99 53.28 14.65
C SER A 692 21.41 51.98 14.11
N LEU A 693 21.19 51.94 12.80
CA LEU A 693 20.65 50.78 12.12
C LEU A 693 21.78 49.97 11.49
N LEU A 694 21.93 48.71 11.87
CA LEU A 694 22.98 47.82 11.38
C LEU A 694 22.62 47.18 10.05
N ASN A 695 21.40 46.66 9.94
CA ASN A 695 20.96 45.90 8.77
C ASN A 695 19.44 45.95 8.58
N VAL A 696 18.99 46.04 7.32
CA VAL A 696 17.58 45.87 6.91
C VAL A 696 17.49 44.67 5.97
N LYS A 697 16.88 43.58 6.44
CA LYS A 697 16.63 42.38 5.62
C LYS A 697 15.16 42.33 5.20
N ASN A 698 14.91 42.08 3.91
CA ASN A 698 13.56 41.90 3.40
C ASN A 698 13.51 40.71 2.45
N LYS A 699 13.20 39.54 3.02
CA LYS A 699 13.15 38.26 2.30
C LYS A 699 12.10 38.30 1.16
N TRP A 700 11.03 39.06 1.34
CA TRP A 700 9.96 39.22 0.36
C TRP A 700 10.38 40.08 -0.82
N ARG A 701 11.21 41.09 -0.57
CA ARG A 701 11.84 41.89 -1.62
C ARG A 701 12.80 41.05 -2.44
N ASP A 702 13.61 40.20 -1.81
CA ASP A 702 14.54 39.30 -2.49
C ASP A 702 13.79 38.28 -3.37
N PHE A 703 12.69 37.72 -2.87
CA PHE A 703 11.79 36.86 -3.64
C PHE A 703 11.11 37.60 -4.79
N ALA A 704 10.65 38.84 -4.56
CA ALA A 704 10.04 39.66 -5.61
C ALA A 704 11.03 39.98 -6.75
N TYR A 705 12.33 40.09 -6.46
CA TYR A 705 13.37 40.25 -7.50
C TYR A 705 13.65 38.97 -8.30
N TRP A 706 13.32 37.80 -7.76
CA TRP A 706 13.43 36.52 -8.48
C TRP A 706 12.29 36.31 -9.49
N LEU A 707 11.13 36.93 -9.29
CA LEU A 707 9.96 36.79 -10.17
C LEU A 707 10.15 37.48 -11.54
N PRO A 708 9.52 36.96 -12.61
CA PRO A 708 9.45 37.65 -13.90
C PRO A 708 8.86 39.07 -13.77
N GLY A 709 9.42 40.03 -14.50
CA GLY A 709 9.13 41.47 -14.31
C GLY A 709 7.64 41.87 -14.34
N PHE A 710 6.78 41.12 -15.05
CA PHE A 710 5.33 41.38 -15.07
C PHE A 710 4.60 40.97 -13.78
N LEU A 711 5.11 39.97 -13.05
CA LEU A 711 4.56 39.53 -11.75
C LEU A 711 5.18 40.30 -10.58
N GLN A 712 6.36 40.87 -10.79
CA GLN A 712 7.10 41.55 -9.74
C GLN A 712 6.32 42.74 -9.14
N GLU A 713 5.76 43.61 -9.98
CA GLU A 713 5.01 44.78 -9.51
C GLU A 713 3.65 44.37 -8.92
N TYR A 714 2.98 43.37 -9.51
CA TYR A 714 1.74 42.81 -8.97
C TYR A 714 1.96 42.22 -7.56
N PHE A 715 3.01 41.44 -7.37
CA PHE A 715 3.36 40.85 -6.09
C PHE A 715 3.70 41.91 -5.04
N LYS A 716 4.48 42.95 -5.42
CA LYS A 716 4.79 44.08 -4.54
C LYS A 716 3.56 44.85 -4.12
N CYS A 717 2.59 45.07 -5.01
CA CYS A 717 1.35 45.77 -4.65
C CYS A 717 0.34 44.91 -3.88
N TYR A 718 0.33 43.60 -4.09
CA TYR A 718 -0.59 42.70 -3.39
C TYR A 718 -0.19 42.50 -1.92
N TYR A 719 1.11 42.33 -1.65
CA TYR A 719 1.63 42.09 -0.31
C TYR A 719 2.24 43.32 0.37
N GLY A 720 2.53 44.37 -0.38
CA GLY A 720 3.14 45.61 0.10
C GLY A 720 2.15 46.75 0.20
N GLU A 721 2.68 47.95 0.28
CA GLU A 721 1.91 49.20 0.37
C GLU A 721 2.25 50.13 -0.77
N GLU A 722 1.31 51.02 -1.08
CA GLU A 722 1.57 52.10 -2.04
C GLU A 722 2.43 53.19 -1.41
N TYR A 723 3.37 53.75 -2.18
CA TYR A 723 4.18 54.91 -1.75
C TYR A 723 3.33 56.13 -1.34
N SER A 724 2.07 56.20 -1.79
CA SER A 724 1.09 57.24 -1.45
C SER A 724 0.66 57.20 0.03
N ASN A 725 0.71 56.04 0.66
CA ASN A 725 0.25 55.81 2.03
C ASN A 725 1.34 56.02 3.10
N VAL A 726 2.61 55.99 2.71
CA VAL A 726 3.77 56.22 3.60
C VAL A 726 3.69 57.55 4.35
N CYS A 727 3.11 58.58 3.71
CA CYS A 727 2.98 59.92 4.32
C CYS A 727 1.74 60.11 5.21
N ARG A 728 0.89 59.08 5.35
CA ARG A 728 -0.32 59.12 6.20
C ARG A 728 -0.21 58.30 7.49
N GLY A 729 0.82 57.46 7.62
CA GLY A 729 1.07 56.65 8.81
C GLY A 729 1.75 57.45 9.92
N SER A 730 1.06 57.59 11.05
CA SER A 730 1.59 58.15 12.29
C SER A 730 2.76 57.32 12.84
N ASP A 731 3.95 57.91 12.90
CA ASP A 731 4.74 58.08 14.12
C ASP A 731 6.19 58.46 13.77
N GLY A 732 6.50 59.75 13.94
CA GLY A 732 7.87 60.21 14.18
C GLY A 732 8.66 60.78 12.99
N VAL A 733 8.70 62.12 12.93
CA VAL A 733 9.86 62.93 12.50
C VAL A 733 10.30 62.77 11.03
N GLN A 734 9.39 62.98 10.07
CA GLN A 734 9.78 63.48 8.75
C GLN A 734 8.90 64.67 8.40
N SER A 735 9.54 65.78 8.02
CA SER A 735 8.83 66.96 7.57
C SER A 735 7.98 66.59 6.34
N VAL A 736 6.76 67.12 6.23
CA VAL A 736 5.86 66.85 5.09
C VAL A 736 6.56 67.04 3.73
N ALA A 737 7.55 67.95 3.68
CA ALA A 737 8.37 68.23 2.51
C ALA A 737 9.35 67.10 2.11
N GLU A 738 9.89 66.33 3.06
CA GLU A 738 10.80 65.21 2.78
C GLU A 738 10.04 63.98 2.23
N CYS A 739 8.82 63.75 2.70
CA CYS A 739 7.97 62.66 2.22
C CYS A 739 7.44 62.93 0.79
N GLU A 740 7.21 64.20 0.45
CA GLU A 740 6.84 64.63 -0.91
C GLU A 740 7.97 64.43 -1.93
N PHE A 741 9.23 64.59 -1.51
CA PHE A 741 10.39 64.30 -2.35
C PHE A 741 10.52 62.80 -2.66
N VAL A 742 10.39 61.93 -1.66
CA VAL A 742 10.53 60.47 -1.86
C VAL A 742 9.39 59.90 -2.71
N SER A 743 8.16 60.36 -2.47
CA SER A 743 6.98 59.92 -3.24
C SER A 743 7.00 60.43 -4.69
N SER A 744 7.47 61.66 -4.94
CA SER A 744 7.60 62.20 -6.30
C SER A 744 8.69 61.48 -7.12
N VAL A 745 9.83 61.15 -6.53
CA VAL A 745 10.90 60.38 -7.17
C VAL A 745 10.48 58.94 -7.46
N ALA A 746 9.79 58.28 -6.53
CA ALA A 746 9.27 56.91 -6.72
C ALA A 746 8.29 56.85 -7.91
N ARG A 747 7.38 57.83 -8.00
CA ARG A 747 6.39 57.94 -9.08
C ARG A 747 7.03 58.20 -10.44
N GLN A 748 8.06 59.05 -10.51
CA GLN A 748 8.83 59.29 -11.74
C GLN A 748 9.65 58.06 -12.19
N SER A 749 10.03 57.19 -11.25
CA SER A 749 10.75 55.94 -11.53
C SER A 749 9.86 54.74 -11.90
N GLY A 750 8.54 54.94 -12.02
CA GLY A 750 7.58 53.88 -12.39
C GLY A 750 7.30 52.84 -11.31
N LYS A 751 7.65 53.12 -10.04
CA LYS A 751 7.40 52.23 -8.91
C LYS A 751 6.13 52.66 -8.19
N SER A 752 5.13 51.79 -8.14
CA SER A 752 3.85 52.07 -7.47
C SER A 752 3.84 51.63 -6.01
N CYS A 753 4.44 50.48 -5.71
CA CYS A 753 4.34 49.85 -4.39
C CYS A 753 5.71 49.43 -3.84
N HIS A 754 5.80 49.35 -2.51
CA HIS A 754 6.99 48.92 -1.78
C HIS A 754 6.64 47.89 -0.70
N LEU A 755 7.63 47.08 -0.32
CA LEU A 755 7.46 46.01 0.67
C LEU A 755 8.07 46.38 2.03
N ASP A 756 8.25 47.68 2.33
CA ASP A 756 9.02 48.08 3.51
C ASP A 756 8.32 47.79 4.84
N ASN A 757 7.00 47.59 4.83
CA ASN A 757 6.26 47.09 6.00
C ASN A 757 6.76 45.68 6.42
N LEU A 758 7.32 44.90 5.49
CA LEU A 758 7.88 43.57 5.74
C LEU A 758 9.40 43.60 6.00
N ASN A 759 9.98 44.77 6.27
CA ASN A 759 11.40 44.90 6.58
C ASN A 759 11.71 44.38 8.00
N GLU A 760 12.63 43.42 8.11
CA GLU A 760 13.25 43.04 9.37
C GLU A 760 14.44 43.97 9.66
N TYR A 761 14.36 44.70 10.78
CA TYR A 761 15.37 45.68 11.20
C TYR A 761 16.31 45.07 12.25
N THR A 762 17.61 45.32 12.14
CA THR A 762 18.59 45.04 13.20
C THR A 762 19.19 46.36 13.67
N TYR A 763 19.04 46.67 14.95
CA TYR A 763 19.51 47.90 15.57
C TYR A 763 20.85 47.68 16.27
N GLU A 764 21.72 48.67 16.18
CA GLU A 764 22.99 48.77 16.88
C GLU A 764 22.87 49.88 17.94
N VAL A 765 22.92 49.51 19.22
CA VAL A 765 22.89 50.44 20.35
C VAL A 765 24.29 50.48 20.96
N LYS A 766 24.93 51.65 20.92
CA LYS A 766 26.24 51.89 21.54
C LYS A 766 26.04 52.40 22.95
N LEU A 767 26.62 51.72 23.92
CA LEU A 767 26.55 52.09 25.32
C LEU A 767 27.91 52.55 25.86
N MET A 768 27.84 53.53 26.75
CA MET A 768 28.93 53.98 27.60
C MET A 768 28.74 53.37 28.98
N MET A 769 29.70 52.52 29.35
CA MET A 769 29.72 51.77 30.60
C MET A 769 30.67 52.45 31.58
N GLU A 770 30.24 52.62 32.84
CA GLU A 770 31.12 53.09 33.92
C GLU A 770 31.80 51.88 34.58
N ALA A 771 33.11 51.93 34.82
CA ALA A 771 33.83 50.93 35.60
C ALA A 771 33.87 51.33 37.08
N SER A 772 33.57 50.41 38.00
CA SER A 772 33.69 50.68 39.44
C SER A 772 35.13 50.51 39.91
N GLY A 773 35.84 51.61 40.16
CA GLY A 773 37.23 51.56 40.64
C GLY A 773 37.97 52.88 40.57
N GLY A 774 37.95 53.64 41.67
CA GLY A 774 38.76 54.85 41.88
C GLY A 774 38.02 56.18 41.64
N ILE A 775 38.62 57.27 42.14
CA ILE A 775 38.04 58.64 42.18
C ILE A 775 37.82 59.23 40.76
N LEU A 776 38.48 58.67 39.73
CA LEU A 776 38.26 59.00 38.32
C LEU A 776 37.43 57.88 37.65
N LYS A 777 36.18 58.18 37.31
CA LYS A 777 35.31 57.30 36.53
C LYS A 777 35.92 57.04 35.15
N ARG A 778 36.30 55.79 34.87
CA ARG A 778 36.73 55.33 33.54
C ARG A 778 35.52 54.81 32.78
N HIS A 779 35.48 55.10 31.48
CA HIS A 779 34.37 54.72 30.61
C HIS A 779 34.86 53.74 29.55
N ALA A 780 34.02 52.76 29.22
CA ALA A 780 34.24 51.85 28.10
C ALA A 780 33.02 51.83 27.19
N GLU A 781 33.26 51.63 25.90
CA GLU A 781 32.21 51.55 24.90
C GLU A 781 31.91 50.10 24.57
N ILE A 782 30.63 49.74 24.52
CA ILE A 782 30.16 48.43 24.07
C ILE A 782 29.03 48.59 23.08
N VAL A 783 28.83 47.58 22.24
CA VAL A 783 27.84 47.57 21.18
C VAL A 783 26.84 46.44 21.41
N ILE A 784 25.55 46.74 21.33
CA ILE A 784 24.49 45.74 21.48
C ILE A 784 23.66 45.69 20.22
N HIS A 785 23.43 44.47 19.72
CA HIS A 785 22.56 44.23 18.59
C HIS A 785 21.19 43.75 19.07
N PHE A 786 20.15 44.48 18.69
CA PHE A 786 18.75 44.11 18.91
C PHE A 786 18.06 43.79 17.59
N GLY A 787 17.34 42.67 17.55
CA GLY A 787 16.57 42.26 16.38
C GLY A 787 15.27 43.07 16.20
N HIS A 788 14.53 42.77 15.13
CA HIS A 788 13.33 43.50 14.72
C HIS A 788 12.24 43.57 15.81
N TYR A 789 12.16 42.56 16.69
CA TYR A 789 11.21 42.51 17.81
C TYR A 789 11.28 43.75 18.72
N PHE A 790 12.46 44.35 18.85
CA PHE A 790 12.68 45.51 19.73
C PHE A 790 12.43 46.87 19.05
N THR A 791 12.00 46.88 17.77
CA THR A 791 11.86 48.09 16.93
C THR A 791 11.13 49.23 17.64
N ASN A 792 9.98 48.96 18.26
CA ASN A 792 9.17 50.01 18.88
C ASN A 792 9.85 50.63 20.11
N PHE A 793 10.69 49.85 20.80
CA PHE A 793 11.43 50.31 21.97
C PHE A 793 12.73 51.01 21.58
N THR A 794 13.52 50.42 20.68
CA THR A 794 14.84 50.96 20.29
C THR A 794 14.75 52.29 19.57
N ARG A 795 13.68 52.55 18.81
CA ARG A 795 13.44 53.84 18.14
C ARG A 795 13.19 55.01 19.10
N LEU A 796 12.75 54.73 20.33
CA LEU A 796 12.44 55.74 21.34
C LEU A 796 13.63 56.07 22.25
N LEU A 797 14.75 55.35 22.11
CA LEU A 797 15.96 55.58 22.88
C LEU A 797 16.68 56.82 22.37
N ARG A 798 17.14 57.66 23.29
CA ARG A 798 17.91 58.87 23.02
C ARG A 798 19.28 58.82 23.68
N SER A 799 20.15 59.74 23.29
CA SER A 799 21.43 59.92 23.96
C SER A 799 21.23 60.26 25.45
N ASP A 800 22.11 59.69 26.27
CA ASP A 800 22.14 59.78 27.74
C ASP A 800 21.02 59.01 28.48
N ASP A 801 20.21 58.22 27.78
CA ASP A 801 19.24 57.34 28.44
C ASP A 801 19.98 56.20 29.17
N LYS A 802 19.58 55.91 30.41
CA LYS A 802 20.13 54.81 31.21
C LYS A 802 19.29 53.55 31.05
N ILE A 803 19.90 52.49 30.55
CA ILE A 803 19.22 51.22 30.30
C ILE A 803 19.90 50.05 31.02
N ARG A 804 19.11 49.05 31.40
CA ARG A 804 19.56 47.73 31.81
C ARG A 804 19.22 46.73 30.71
N PHE A 805 20.17 45.89 30.31
CA PHE A 805 19.94 44.90 29.27
C PHE A 805 20.46 43.54 29.69
N LYS A 806 19.85 42.49 29.12
CA LYS A 806 20.42 41.14 29.15
C LYS A 806 20.70 40.66 27.74
N GLY A 807 21.81 39.97 27.60
CA GLY A 807 22.29 39.52 26.30
C GLY A 807 23.23 38.33 26.39
N THR A 808 23.59 37.79 25.23
CA THR A 808 24.59 36.73 25.07
C THR A 808 25.82 37.27 24.35
N LEU A 809 27.00 36.88 24.83
CA LEU A 809 28.26 37.15 24.15
C LEU A 809 28.36 36.27 22.89
N SER A 810 28.59 36.88 21.73
CA SER A 810 28.59 36.15 20.44
C SER A 810 29.69 36.66 19.50
N ASN A 811 30.35 35.73 18.80
CA ASN A 811 31.36 36.01 17.77
C ASN A 811 30.78 36.01 16.34
N GLU A 812 29.46 36.00 16.16
CA GLU A 812 28.84 35.72 14.85
C GLU A 812 29.23 36.70 13.72
N ASN A 813 29.42 37.99 14.02
CA ASN A 813 29.73 38.98 13.00
C ASN A 813 31.24 39.10 12.71
N ARG A 814 32.10 38.70 13.66
CA ARG A 814 33.56 38.72 13.54
C ARG A 814 34.17 37.63 14.45
N PRO A 815 35.02 36.73 13.91
CA PRO A 815 35.69 35.73 14.74
C PRO A 815 36.57 36.42 15.79
N TYR A 816 36.50 35.96 17.04
CA TYR A 816 37.21 36.51 18.22
C TYR A 816 36.84 37.95 18.60
N ASN A 817 35.55 38.29 18.60
CA ASN A 817 35.12 39.63 19.02
C ASN A 817 35.16 39.85 20.55
N ILE A 818 35.06 38.79 21.34
CA ILE A 818 35.11 38.89 22.79
C ILE A 818 36.53 39.28 23.24
N GLY A 819 36.65 40.39 23.97
CA GLY A 819 37.94 40.95 24.40
C GLY A 819 38.56 41.95 23.43
N ALA A 820 37.87 42.26 22.32
CA ALA A 820 38.22 43.37 21.42
C ALA A 820 37.76 44.73 21.97
N LYS A 821 38.21 45.82 21.34
CA LYS A 821 37.77 47.19 21.67
C LYS A 821 36.27 47.41 21.44
N ASP A 822 35.71 46.77 20.42
CA ASP A 822 34.31 46.91 20.01
C ASP A 822 33.52 45.64 20.32
N LEU A 823 33.31 45.36 21.61
CA LEU A 823 32.54 44.19 22.04
C LEU A 823 31.11 44.26 21.50
N THR A 824 30.68 43.23 20.77
CA THR A 824 29.29 43.09 20.32
C THR A 824 28.54 42.07 21.16
N ILE A 825 27.37 42.44 21.65
CA ILE A 825 26.50 41.60 22.46
C ILE A 825 25.16 41.42 21.73
N ARG A 826 24.61 40.20 21.73
CA ARG A 826 23.25 39.97 21.24
C ARG A 826 22.26 40.20 22.38
N GLY A 827 21.48 41.26 22.31
CA GLY A 827 20.46 41.57 23.32
C GLY A 827 19.21 40.72 23.15
N TYR A 828 18.69 40.16 24.24
CA TYR A 828 17.39 39.47 24.29
C TYR A 828 16.43 40.08 25.31
N GLU A 829 16.89 41.00 26.16
CA GLU A 829 16.05 41.78 27.06
C GLU A 829 16.60 43.20 27.17
N ILE A 830 15.71 44.19 27.13
CA ILE A 830 16.05 45.59 27.37
C ILE A 830 15.02 46.21 28.31
N ASN A 831 15.50 46.96 29.28
CA ASN A 831 14.70 47.64 30.28
C ASN A 831 15.20 49.07 30.46
N CYS A 832 14.28 50.03 30.41
CA CYS A 832 14.61 51.41 30.70
C CYS A 832 14.71 51.64 32.21
N LEU A 833 15.79 52.26 32.70
CA LEU A 833 15.91 52.72 34.09
C LEU A 833 15.60 54.21 34.18
N GLU A 834 16.26 55.02 33.36
CA GLU A 834 16.06 56.47 33.28
C GLU A 834 16.10 56.88 31.80
N CYS A 835 14.95 56.96 31.13
CA CYS A 835 14.88 57.37 29.73
C CYS A 835 13.90 58.52 29.55
N LYS A 836 14.15 59.35 28.53
CA LYS A 836 13.31 60.50 28.22
C LYS A 836 11.94 60.10 27.65
N GLU A 837 11.90 59.10 26.76
CA GLU A 837 10.68 58.70 26.04
C GLU A 837 10.34 57.21 26.15
N ALA A 838 11.32 56.31 26.08
CA ALA A 838 11.08 54.87 26.22
C ALA A 838 10.59 54.50 27.63
N ARG A 839 9.54 53.67 27.74
CA ARG A 839 9.00 53.18 29.02
C ARG A 839 8.81 51.67 29.00
N GLY A 840 9.08 51.03 30.13
CA GLY A 840 8.85 49.60 30.37
C GLY A 840 10.04 48.70 30.02
N SER A 841 9.80 47.39 30.04
CA SER A 841 10.76 46.36 29.65
C SER A 841 10.24 45.55 28.47
N VAL A 842 11.13 45.19 27.55
CA VAL A 842 10.85 44.29 26.44
C VAL A 842 11.74 43.08 26.58
N THR A 843 11.12 41.91 26.72
CA THR A 843 11.80 40.62 26.81
C THR A 843 11.45 39.79 25.59
N LEU A 844 12.46 39.39 24.83
CA LEU A 844 12.32 38.30 23.90
C LEU A 844 12.34 37.03 24.74
N LYS A 845 11.19 36.35 24.89
CA LYS A 845 11.23 34.94 25.29
C LYS A 845 12.13 34.26 24.27
N THR A 846 13.25 33.70 24.72
CA THR A 846 14.19 32.96 23.89
C THR A 846 13.40 31.95 23.08
N SER A 847 13.11 32.28 21.82
CA SER A 847 12.69 31.29 20.85
C SER A 847 13.90 30.41 20.71
N SER A 848 13.76 29.15 21.12
CA SER A 848 14.61 28.07 20.63
C SER A 848 14.84 28.29 19.13
N ALA A 849 16.06 28.03 18.66
CA ALA A 849 16.38 28.01 17.24
C ALA A 849 15.18 27.43 16.47
N SER A 850 14.72 28.14 15.43
CA SER A 850 13.44 27.87 14.75
C SER A 850 13.15 26.38 14.71
N LYS A 851 12.10 25.92 15.44
CA LYS A 851 11.74 24.49 15.57
C LYS A 851 11.83 23.74 14.24
N PHE A 852 11.55 24.43 13.13
CA PHE A 852 11.65 23.93 11.77
C PHE A 852 13.06 23.49 11.32
N SER A 853 14.12 24.23 11.67
CA SER A 853 15.49 23.85 11.31
C SER A 853 16.00 22.68 12.15
N GLU A 854 15.56 22.56 13.40
CA GLU A 854 15.84 21.38 14.23
C GLU A 854 15.06 20.17 13.71
N LEU A 855 13.77 20.32 13.43
CA LEU A 855 12.93 19.29 12.81
C LEU A 855 13.53 18.78 11.49
N PHE A 856 14.02 19.66 10.63
CA PHE A 856 14.64 19.25 9.36
C PHE A 856 15.94 18.46 9.58
N LYS A 857 16.79 18.88 10.52
CA LYS A 857 18.00 18.13 10.88
C LYS A 857 17.66 16.75 11.46
N THR A 858 16.65 16.67 12.32
CA THR A 858 16.17 15.41 12.89
C THR A 858 15.63 14.49 11.79
N ILE A 859 14.79 14.99 10.88
CA ILE A 859 14.24 14.22 9.75
C ILE A 859 15.38 13.68 8.87
N VAL A 860 16.36 14.50 8.52
CA VAL A 860 17.49 14.05 7.68
C VAL A 860 18.31 12.97 8.39
N ASN A 861 18.59 13.14 9.68
CA ASN A 861 19.28 12.14 10.47
C ASN A 861 18.50 10.82 10.55
N ASP A 862 17.19 10.89 10.79
CA ASP A 862 16.31 9.73 10.86
C ASP A 862 16.18 9.03 9.49
N CYS A 863 16.16 9.78 8.38
CA CYS A 863 16.24 9.21 7.02
C CYS A 863 17.54 8.42 6.79
N VAL A 864 18.68 8.92 7.30
CA VAL A 864 19.96 8.21 7.22
C VAL A 864 19.91 6.92 8.04
N VAL A 865 19.34 6.97 9.24
CA VAL A 865 19.13 5.79 10.10
C VAL A 865 18.22 4.77 9.42
N SER A 866 17.12 5.19 8.80
CA SER A 866 16.23 4.29 8.06
C SER A 866 16.86 3.69 6.82
N THR A 867 17.65 4.47 6.08
CA THR A 867 18.38 3.95 4.91
C THR A 867 19.40 2.90 5.36
N LYS A 868 20.12 3.16 6.44
CA LYS A 868 21.04 2.19 7.06
C LYS A 868 20.31 0.94 7.55
N TYR A 869 19.12 1.09 8.14
CA TYR A 869 18.29 -0.03 8.57
C TYR A 869 17.85 -0.91 7.40
N ILE A 870 17.43 -0.31 6.28
CA ILE A 870 17.06 -1.05 5.05
C ILE A 870 18.27 -1.73 4.43
N LEU A 871 19.42 -1.06 4.37
CA LEU A 871 20.67 -1.66 3.88
C LEU A 871 21.08 -2.86 4.74
N ASN A 872 20.98 -2.74 6.06
CA ASN A 872 21.19 -3.86 6.98
C ASN A 872 20.12 -4.95 6.79
N PHE A 873 18.86 -4.61 6.55
CA PHE A 873 17.81 -5.59 6.26
C PHE A 873 18.10 -6.42 5.00
N MET A 874 18.70 -5.82 3.97
CA MET A 874 19.02 -6.47 2.70
C MET A 874 20.36 -7.20 2.71
N LEU A 875 21.37 -6.63 3.37
CA LEU A 875 22.77 -7.06 3.25
C LEU A 875 23.32 -7.76 4.50
N ASN A 876 22.65 -7.72 5.65
CA ASN A 876 23.05 -8.51 6.82
C ASN A 876 22.80 -10.01 6.55
N PRO A 877 23.77 -10.92 6.78
CA PRO A 877 25.07 -10.77 7.46
C PRO A 877 26.30 -10.55 6.56
N ILE A 878 26.12 -10.28 5.28
CA ILE A 878 27.21 -10.04 4.31
C ILE A 878 27.91 -8.70 4.58
N ILE A 879 27.15 -7.62 4.78
CA ILE A 879 27.65 -6.28 5.09
C ILE A 879 26.80 -5.68 6.21
N VAL A 880 27.45 -5.22 7.27
CA VAL A 880 26.80 -4.47 8.35
C VAL A 880 27.25 -3.02 8.28
N PHE A 881 26.31 -2.12 8.00
CA PHE A 881 26.51 -0.68 8.05
C PHE A 881 26.37 -0.22 9.50
N LYS A 882 27.44 0.36 10.02
CA LYS A 882 27.61 0.72 11.44
C LYS A 882 27.12 2.09 11.82
#